data_AF-A0A7J9CID7-F1
#
_entry.id   AF-A0A7J9CID7-F1
#
_cell.length_a   1.000
_cell.length_b   1.000
_cell.length_c   1.000
_cell.angle_alpha   90.00
_cell.angle_beta   90.00
_cell.angle_gamma   90.00
#
_symmetry.space_group_name_H-M   'P 1'
#
loop_
_entity.id
_entity.type
_entity.pdbx_description
1 polymer ?
#
loop_
_entity_poly.entity_id
_entity_poly.type
_entity_poly.pdbx_seq_one_letter_code
_entity_poly.pdbx_strand_id
1 'polypeptide(L)'
;MCSPPPQQAGGFHRPMSLFQSAAVDQLSNGYDHRLSSKRKFDDYAFSFDEEDPLVPVRMRKDDHTHQGAYPITAVHHSSKAPASSFPASLVDSLPSSSDVPSSSSSCSSSRLQFFIRMISEGNTIVVQANSEDTVKSLHERIQVMTGIPVMEQRLIYRGKQLQWEQSLADCSIQNDAGLQLVGRMRSTDHPQTWQVMDDMISVICRLCRGETPSSPTKHIKDCLTNFFTIAPKDNNDSGPAHLQIFMASSAPAALVMLYMSPIKKNKMCADDSIRHILTQYRSALPKHLHSYCAPILLEFCKLLRKVVNEDSLYEACRSALGMLLESVGTSRGLMLPEVKGLIVIQDIFPFVSELADKISKNLESSVDSTSSGEPLSSDVRDFTAFLNPLRSTILERVAFRIPISVKWKKKDNSNPPYGEAVEFLHTIFNDLLGKMENCLIRVEENLAATGSSEGEYLSSEWSQYLAILKELNGISKLYQGAEEQFWMLLRNRKSSLCALIIRFAKRNEDNRWLLEHKDVTDFESRRHLAMMMFPEVKEDYEELHEMLIDRSQLLSESFEYIAHADPESLHAGLFMEFKNEEATGPGVLREWFFLVCQAIFNPENALFVPCSNDRRRFFPNPGSRNGYFSRTVFAASTGRIGSSRVDPLHLEYFRFAGRVIALALMHKVQVGVVFDRVFFQQLAGMHISLEDIRETDPCLYSSCKKILEMDAEFIDSDALGLTFVREVEELGSRRLVELVAGGKNIVVNSKNRQEYVNLLIRDRFVTSISEQVDHFSQGFGHILSNSRLQKFFFQSLELEDLDWMLYGSESPICIEDWKAHTEYNGYTENDPQITWFWEIVREMSAEQRKVLLFFWTSLKHLPVEGFRGLASQLYIYKSSEPHERLPSSHTCFYRLCFPPYPSRAEMQKRLNVVTQEHVGCSFGTW
;
A
#
# COMPACT_ATOMS: atom_id res chain seq x y z
N MET A 1 7.85 57.59 51.04
CA MET A 1 6.82 58.60 51.43
C MET A 1 5.79 58.66 50.32
N CYS A 2 4.52 58.77 50.69
CA CYS A 2 3.32 58.93 49.84
C CYS A 2 3.02 57.82 48.80
N SER A 3 1.80 57.29 48.91
CA SER A 3 1.20 56.20 48.13
C SER A 3 0.31 56.70 46.97
N PRO A 4 -0.06 55.86 45.98
CA PRO A 4 -1.10 56.14 44.97
C PRO A 4 -2.51 55.77 45.46
N PRO A 5 -3.58 56.23 44.77
CA PRO A 5 -4.43 55.34 43.95
C PRO A 5 -5.00 56.09 42.69
N PRO A 6 -6.05 55.66 41.92
CA PRO A 6 -6.85 54.42 41.98
C PRO A 6 -7.15 53.68 40.63
N GLN A 7 -7.84 52.55 40.79
CA GLN A 7 -8.37 51.60 39.80
C GLN A 7 -9.81 51.93 39.34
N GLN A 8 -10.39 51.02 38.54
CA GLN A 8 -11.81 50.65 38.31
C GLN A 8 -12.39 51.02 36.93
N ALA A 9 -13.37 50.29 36.35
CA ALA A 9 -13.81 48.88 36.48
C ALA A 9 -14.91 48.57 35.42
N GLY A 10 -15.06 47.29 35.02
CA GLY A 10 -16.33 46.71 34.56
C GLY A 10 -16.81 46.98 33.12
N GLY A 11 -17.46 45.97 32.50
CA GLY A 11 -18.14 46.13 31.21
C GLY A 11 -18.31 44.84 30.39
N PHE A 12 -19.18 43.92 30.81
CA PHE A 12 -19.67 42.84 29.92
C PHE A 12 -20.67 43.42 28.91
N HIS A 13 -20.52 43.16 27.61
CA HIS A 13 -21.65 42.97 26.68
C HIS A 13 -21.22 42.34 25.34
N ARG A 14 -21.83 41.19 25.00
CA ARG A 14 -22.13 40.75 23.61
C ARG A 14 -23.41 41.47 23.16
N PRO A 15 -23.73 41.65 21.85
CA PRO A 15 -23.79 40.55 20.87
C PRO A 15 -23.51 40.88 19.37
N MET A 16 -23.72 39.87 18.50
CA MET A 16 -24.27 39.89 17.12
C MET A 16 -24.02 41.15 16.24
N SER A 17 -23.24 41.12 15.16
CA SER A 17 -23.34 40.36 13.89
C SER A 17 -24.00 41.15 12.74
N LEU A 18 -23.58 40.82 11.51
CA LEU A 18 -24.22 41.04 10.19
C LEU A 18 -23.78 42.22 9.30
N PHE A 19 -23.27 41.77 8.14
CA PHE A 19 -23.53 42.24 6.76
C PHE A 19 -22.68 43.31 6.05
N GLN A 20 -22.35 42.90 4.82
CA GLN A 20 -22.25 43.65 3.56
C GLN A 20 -20.99 44.47 3.24
N SER A 21 -20.08 43.77 2.56
CA SER A 21 -19.72 44.04 1.15
C SER A 21 -20.33 45.30 0.51
N ALA A 22 -19.46 46.16 0.00
CA ALA A 22 -19.71 47.01 -1.16
C ALA A 22 -18.53 46.86 -2.12
N ALA A 23 -18.80 46.85 -3.43
CA ALA A 23 -17.83 46.49 -4.45
C ALA A 23 -17.68 47.58 -5.53
N VAL A 24 -16.48 47.62 -6.14
CA VAL A 24 -16.20 48.04 -7.54
C VAL A 24 -16.38 49.53 -7.91
N ASP A 25 -15.24 50.21 -8.16
CA ASP A 25 -14.74 50.66 -9.48
C ASP A 25 -13.40 51.43 -9.26
N GLN A 26 -12.23 51.01 -9.76
CA GLN A 26 -11.67 50.99 -11.14
C GLN A 26 -10.75 52.18 -11.48
N LEU A 27 -9.73 51.90 -12.32
CA LEU A 27 -8.63 52.76 -12.82
C LEU A 27 -7.48 53.08 -11.81
N SER A 28 -6.18 53.03 -12.15
CA SER A 28 -5.49 52.42 -13.31
C SER A 28 -3.95 52.39 -13.10
N ASN A 29 -3.29 51.36 -13.61
CA ASN A 29 -1.87 51.27 -14.03
C ASN A 29 -0.72 51.60 -13.05
N GLY A 30 0.14 50.59 -12.83
CA GLY A 30 1.44 50.70 -12.19
C GLY A 30 2.19 49.36 -12.17
N TYR A 31 2.32 48.69 -13.32
CA TYR A 31 3.10 47.45 -13.45
C TYR A 31 4.59 47.76 -13.61
N ASP A 32 5.41 47.28 -12.67
CA ASP A 32 6.88 47.27 -12.81
C ASP A 32 7.34 45.91 -13.32
N HIS A 33 8.21 45.90 -14.33
CA HIS A 33 8.61 44.67 -15.02
C HIS A 33 9.68 43.88 -14.27
N ARG A 34 9.37 42.63 -13.89
CA ARG A 34 10.37 41.55 -13.80
C ARG A 34 10.07 40.52 -14.88
N LEU A 35 10.82 40.58 -15.98
CA LEU A 35 10.74 39.65 -17.09
C LEU A 35 11.44 38.34 -16.74
N SER A 36 10.66 37.26 -16.59
CA SER A 36 11.19 35.89 -16.62
C SER A 36 11.66 35.56 -18.04
N SER A 37 12.97 35.40 -18.21
CA SER A 37 13.55 35.02 -19.50
C SER A 37 13.48 33.51 -19.71
N LYS A 38 12.31 33.01 -20.14
CA LYS A 38 12.20 31.65 -20.70
C LYS A 38 13.09 31.54 -21.95
N ARG A 39 14.30 30.99 -21.81
CA ARG A 39 15.08 30.48 -22.96
C ARG A 39 14.42 29.18 -23.41
N LYS A 40 14.02 29.11 -24.67
CA LYS A 40 13.52 27.87 -25.28
C LYS A 40 14.70 26.93 -25.54
N PHE A 41 14.56 25.66 -25.15
CA PHE A 41 15.41 24.58 -25.62
C PHE A 41 14.89 24.08 -26.98
N ASP A 42 15.52 24.57 -28.05
CA ASP A 42 15.47 23.98 -29.39
C ASP A 42 16.91 24.10 -29.93
N ASP A 43 17.70 23.01 -29.84
CA ASP A 43 18.90 22.69 -30.67
C ASP A 43 19.78 21.62 -29.99
N TYR A 44 19.35 20.36 -30.00
CA TYR A 44 20.24 19.18 -29.86
C TYR A 44 19.69 17.98 -30.64
N ALA A 45 19.60 18.12 -31.96
CA ALA A 45 19.34 17.02 -32.88
C ALA A 45 20.20 17.17 -34.14
N PHE A 46 21.35 16.49 -34.19
CA PHE A 46 22.17 16.39 -35.39
C PHE A 46 22.08 15.00 -36.01
N SER A 47 21.41 14.98 -37.17
CA SER A 47 21.63 14.11 -38.34
C SER A 47 22.64 12.97 -38.23
N PHE A 48 22.16 11.75 -38.47
CA PHE A 48 22.91 10.70 -39.17
C PHE A 48 22.35 10.56 -40.58
N ASP A 49 23.23 10.55 -41.58
CA ASP A 49 22.97 10.18 -42.98
C ASP A 49 23.80 8.93 -43.33
N GLU A 50 23.42 8.28 -44.44
CA GLU A 50 23.97 7.03 -45.03
C GLU A 50 23.66 5.71 -44.31
N GLU A 51 23.32 4.61 -45.00
CA GLU A 51 22.74 4.44 -46.36
C GLU A 51 21.93 3.12 -46.36
N ASP A 52 20.85 3.06 -47.15
CA ASP A 52 19.92 1.91 -47.24
C ASP A 52 20.38 0.91 -48.33
N PRO A 53 19.86 -0.33 -48.35
CA PRO A 53 18.89 -0.59 -49.42
C PRO A 53 17.73 -1.54 -49.06
N LEU A 54 16.49 -1.01 -49.09
CA LEU A 54 15.51 -1.20 -50.18
C LEU A 54 15.32 -2.65 -50.70
N VAL A 55 14.11 -3.22 -50.88
CA VAL A 55 12.90 -2.74 -51.62
C VAL A 55 11.86 -3.92 -51.66
N PRO A 56 10.58 -3.85 -52.12
CA PRO A 56 9.67 -2.71 -52.40
C PRO A 56 8.13 -2.89 -52.07
N VAL A 57 7.35 -1.79 -52.05
CA VAL A 57 6.02 -1.60 -52.76
C VAL A 57 4.76 -2.40 -52.30
N ARG A 58 3.48 -1.93 -52.31
CA ARG A 58 2.78 -0.81 -52.99
C ARG A 58 1.59 -0.22 -52.18
N MET A 59 0.98 0.85 -52.69
CA MET A 59 -0.10 1.66 -52.07
C MET A 59 -1.52 1.34 -52.59
N ARG A 60 -2.55 1.80 -51.84
CA ARG A 60 -3.88 2.33 -52.32
C ARG A 60 -4.83 1.31 -53.03
N LYS A 61 -6.13 1.58 -53.28
CA LYS A 61 -7.21 2.43 -52.72
C LYS A 61 -8.51 2.15 -53.54
N ASP A 62 -9.69 2.24 -52.92
CA ASP A 62 -11.06 2.43 -53.49
C ASP A 62 -11.65 1.47 -54.56
N ASP A 63 -12.73 0.78 -54.13
CA ASP A 63 -14.15 0.93 -54.58
C ASP A 63 -14.73 0.43 -55.93
N HIS A 64 -15.99 -0.02 -55.83
CA HIS A 64 -17.03 -0.28 -56.87
C HIS A 64 -16.76 -1.46 -57.87
N THR A 65 -17.73 -2.13 -58.55
CA THR A 65 -19.18 -1.92 -58.78
C THR A 65 -19.90 -3.21 -59.31
N HIS A 66 -21.24 -3.20 -59.32
CA HIS A 66 -22.19 -4.01 -60.16
C HIS A 66 -22.24 -5.55 -60.02
N GLN A 67 -23.27 -6.31 -60.43
CA GLN A 67 -24.75 -6.24 -60.57
C GLN A 67 -25.19 -7.50 -61.36
N GLY A 68 -26.39 -8.07 -61.10
CA GLY A 68 -26.99 -9.17 -61.90
C GLY A 68 -27.17 -10.48 -61.10
N ALA A 69 -28.35 -10.98 -60.71
CA ALA A 69 -29.66 -11.20 -61.34
C ALA A 69 -29.88 -12.64 -61.88
N TYR A 70 -30.47 -13.52 -61.03
CA TYR A 70 -31.56 -14.48 -61.33
C TYR A 70 -31.39 -15.59 -62.42
N PRO A 71 -32.29 -16.61 -62.55
CA PRO A 71 -33.18 -17.31 -61.59
C PRO A 71 -33.30 -18.87 -61.78
N ILE A 72 -34.16 -19.55 -60.97
CA ILE A 72 -35.00 -20.76 -61.29
C ILE A 72 -34.25 -22.10 -61.63
N THR A 73 -34.54 -23.28 -61.05
CA THR A 73 -35.74 -24.13 -61.21
C THR A 73 -35.81 -25.28 -60.16
N ALA A 74 -36.97 -25.93 -59.99
CA ALA A 74 -37.22 -27.12 -59.14
C ALA A 74 -37.34 -28.44 -59.96
N VAL A 75 -37.48 -29.62 -59.31
CA VAL A 75 -38.29 -30.80 -59.74
C VAL A 75 -38.58 -31.76 -58.54
N HIS A 76 -39.65 -32.57 -58.64
CA HIS A 76 -40.34 -33.42 -57.64
C HIS A 76 -39.79 -34.86 -57.39
N HIS A 77 -40.28 -35.53 -56.33
CA HIS A 77 -41.18 -36.74 -56.31
C HIS A 77 -41.53 -37.11 -54.83
N SER A 78 -42.80 -37.23 -54.38
CA SER A 78 -43.79 -38.35 -54.49
C SER A 78 -43.36 -39.67 -53.79
N SER A 79 -44.11 -40.41 -52.97
CA SER A 79 -45.46 -40.30 -52.31
C SER A 79 -45.80 -41.58 -51.49
N LYS A 80 -46.79 -41.50 -50.56
CA LYS A 80 -47.65 -42.57 -49.95
C LYS A 80 -47.39 -43.07 -48.49
N ALA A 81 -48.51 -43.27 -47.79
CA ALA A 81 -48.75 -44.03 -46.54
C ALA A 81 -49.71 -45.23 -46.88
N PRO A 82 -50.35 -46.05 -45.98
CA PRO A 82 -50.63 -45.88 -44.53
C PRO A 82 -50.67 -47.16 -43.61
N ALA A 83 -51.15 -46.97 -42.35
CA ALA A 83 -52.06 -47.84 -41.55
C ALA A 83 -51.60 -48.84 -40.44
N SER A 84 -52.10 -48.55 -39.20
CA SER A 84 -52.84 -49.39 -38.21
C SER A 84 -52.26 -50.55 -37.34
N SER A 85 -52.27 -50.30 -36.01
CA SER A 85 -52.84 -51.09 -34.85
C SER A 85 -52.29 -52.46 -34.33
N PHE A 86 -51.82 -52.46 -33.06
CA PHE A 86 -52.12 -53.30 -31.83
C PHE A 86 -52.44 -54.84 -31.89
N PRO A 87 -52.48 -55.66 -30.78
CA PRO A 87 -52.41 -55.39 -29.30
C PRO A 87 -51.61 -56.41 -28.40
N ALA A 88 -51.57 -56.17 -27.06
CA ALA A 88 -51.65 -57.12 -25.87
C ALA A 88 -50.62 -58.29 -25.68
N SER A 89 -50.42 -58.95 -24.51
CA SER A 89 -50.61 -58.73 -23.03
C SER A 89 -49.99 -59.94 -22.22
N LEU A 90 -50.05 -59.94 -20.86
CA LEU A 90 -49.75 -60.99 -19.81
C LEU A 90 -48.73 -60.46 -18.76
N VAL A 91 -48.91 -60.38 -17.41
CA VAL A 91 -49.57 -61.18 -16.32
C VAL A 91 -48.72 -62.36 -15.81
N ASP A 92 -48.20 -62.29 -14.55
CA ASP A 92 -48.67 -63.13 -13.40
C ASP A 92 -48.04 -62.74 -12.01
N SER A 93 -48.27 -63.55 -10.95
CA SER A 93 -48.48 -63.09 -9.55
C SER A 93 -47.81 -63.92 -8.41
N LEU A 94 -47.98 -63.50 -7.13
CA LEU A 94 -47.94 -64.26 -5.83
C LEU A 94 -46.57 -64.58 -5.14
N PRO A 95 -46.49 -64.97 -3.83
CA PRO A 95 -47.32 -64.63 -2.63
C PRO A 95 -46.60 -64.49 -1.24
N SER A 96 -47.34 -64.02 -0.20
CA SER A 96 -47.33 -64.43 1.26
C SER A 96 -46.05 -64.26 2.13
N SER A 97 -46.02 -64.11 3.47
CA SER A 97 -46.96 -63.94 4.62
C SER A 97 -46.10 -63.82 5.91
N SER A 98 -46.50 -63.36 7.13
CA SER A 98 -47.65 -62.66 7.74
C SER A 98 -47.29 -62.31 9.21
N ASP A 99 -48.05 -61.45 9.92
CA ASP A 99 -48.50 -61.64 11.33
C ASP A 99 -49.28 -60.43 11.91
N VAL A 100 -50.10 -60.69 12.93
CA VAL A 100 -51.19 -59.86 13.53
C VAL A 100 -51.19 -60.21 15.06
N PRO A 101 -51.69 -59.43 16.06
CA PRO A 101 -52.85 -58.53 15.94
C PRO A 101 -52.99 -57.28 16.86
N SER A 102 -54.07 -56.54 16.58
CA SER A 102 -55.04 -55.93 17.53
C SER A 102 -55.14 -54.40 17.71
N SER A 103 -56.37 -53.93 17.47
CA SER A 103 -57.04 -52.70 17.95
C SER A 103 -56.43 -51.31 17.73
N SER A 104 -56.88 -50.64 16.65
CA SER A 104 -57.61 -49.35 16.77
C SER A 104 -58.22 -48.90 15.43
N SER A 105 -59.47 -48.41 15.49
CA SER A 105 -60.15 -47.53 14.51
C SER A 105 -59.78 -47.66 13.02
N SER A 106 -60.67 -48.28 12.24
CA SER A 106 -60.74 -48.09 10.79
C SER A 106 -61.19 -46.66 10.45
N CYS A 107 -60.26 -45.71 10.41
CA CYS A 107 -60.51 -44.40 9.82
C CYS A 107 -60.21 -44.51 8.32
N SER A 108 -61.25 -44.52 7.49
CA SER A 108 -61.11 -44.41 6.04
C SER A 108 -60.44 -43.09 5.70
N SER A 109 -59.22 -43.11 5.15
CA SER A 109 -58.58 -41.91 4.62
C SER A 109 -59.44 -41.36 3.48
N SER A 110 -60.23 -40.33 3.78
CA SER A 110 -61.12 -39.69 2.83
C SER A 110 -60.27 -38.81 1.91
N ARG A 111 -59.87 -39.38 0.78
CA ARG A 111 -59.23 -38.64 -0.31
C ARG A 111 -60.22 -37.58 -0.82
N LEU A 112 -59.97 -36.33 -0.45
CA LEU A 112 -60.76 -35.17 -0.84
C LEU A 112 -60.35 -34.75 -2.25
N GLN A 113 -61.33 -34.54 -3.12
CA GLN A 113 -61.19 -33.81 -4.36
C GLN A 113 -61.93 -32.48 -4.23
N PHE A 114 -61.27 -31.37 -4.52
CA PHE A 114 -61.86 -30.03 -4.42
C PHE A 114 -61.33 -29.09 -5.50
N PHE A 115 -62.03 -27.98 -5.68
CA PHE A 115 -61.80 -27.01 -6.75
C PHE A 115 -61.17 -25.74 -6.15
N ILE A 116 -60.09 -25.27 -6.75
CA ILE A 116 -59.47 -23.99 -6.39
C ILE A 116 -59.64 -23.03 -7.56
N ARG A 117 -60.45 -21.98 -7.35
CA ARG A 117 -60.72 -20.94 -8.34
C ARG A 117 -59.79 -19.75 -8.14
N MET A 118 -59.05 -19.39 -9.18
CA MET A 118 -58.16 -18.23 -9.18
C MET A 118 -58.96 -16.97 -9.52
N ILE A 119 -58.92 -15.95 -8.65
CA ILE A 119 -59.73 -14.73 -8.84
C ILE A 119 -59.21 -13.88 -10.01
N SER A 120 -57.91 -13.88 -10.27
CA SER A 120 -57.25 -13.05 -11.30
C SER A 120 -57.57 -13.47 -12.74
N GLU A 121 -57.77 -14.77 -13.00
CA GLU A 121 -57.97 -15.31 -14.36
C GLU A 121 -59.30 -16.05 -14.55
N GLY A 122 -60.06 -16.30 -13.47
CA GLY A 122 -61.27 -17.12 -13.50
C GLY A 122 -61.03 -18.64 -13.62
N ASN A 123 -59.80 -19.04 -13.99
CA ASN A 123 -59.34 -20.43 -14.10
C ASN A 123 -59.56 -21.21 -12.79
N THR A 124 -59.98 -22.47 -12.91
CA THR A 124 -60.25 -23.36 -11.77
C THR A 124 -59.45 -24.64 -11.91
N ILE A 125 -58.62 -24.96 -10.91
CA ILE A 125 -57.84 -26.20 -10.86
C ILE A 125 -58.50 -27.21 -9.92
N VAL A 126 -58.36 -28.50 -10.25
CA VAL A 126 -58.82 -29.62 -9.41
C VAL A 126 -57.65 -30.13 -8.59
N VAL A 127 -57.77 -30.12 -7.27
CA VAL A 127 -56.73 -30.63 -6.36
C VAL A 127 -57.26 -31.83 -5.60
N GLN A 128 -56.41 -32.84 -5.44
CA GLN A 128 -56.65 -34.00 -4.58
C GLN A 128 -55.68 -33.98 -3.41
N ALA A 129 -56.21 -34.23 -2.21
CA ALA A 129 -55.45 -34.23 -0.95
C ALA A 129 -56.14 -35.14 0.09
N ASN A 130 -55.43 -35.48 1.15
CA ASN A 130 -56.01 -36.22 2.28
C ASN A 130 -56.59 -35.24 3.32
N SER A 131 -57.50 -35.70 4.17
CA SER A 131 -58.01 -34.93 5.32
C SER A 131 -56.90 -34.39 6.24
N GLU A 132 -55.85 -35.18 6.40
CA GLU A 132 -54.68 -34.88 7.25
C GLU A 132 -53.60 -34.02 6.56
N ASP A 133 -53.73 -33.72 5.26
CA ASP A 133 -52.80 -32.80 4.59
C ASP A 133 -52.92 -31.41 5.23
N THR A 134 -51.82 -30.66 5.33
CA THR A 134 -51.84 -29.29 5.89
C THR A 134 -52.14 -28.25 4.83
N VAL A 135 -52.66 -27.09 5.24
CA VAL A 135 -52.80 -25.92 4.35
C VAL A 135 -51.44 -25.50 3.78
N LYS A 136 -50.33 -25.71 4.52
CA LYS A 136 -48.96 -25.55 4.00
C LYS A 136 -48.66 -26.49 2.83
N SER A 137 -48.86 -27.80 2.96
CA SER A 137 -48.58 -28.73 1.85
C SER A 137 -49.53 -28.54 0.67
N LEU A 138 -50.75 -28.04 0.91
CA LEU A 138 -51.66 -27.59 -0.14
C LEU A 138 -51.10 -26.38 -0.91
N HIS A 139 -50.55 -25.38 -0.23
CA HIS A 139 -49.89 -24.23 -0.88
C HIS A 139 -48.69 -24.65 -1.74
N GLU A 140 -47.86 -25.57 -1.24
CA GLU A 140 -46.74 -26.15 -2.00
C GLU A 140 -47.23 -26.91 -3.24
N ARG A 141 -48.31 -27.70 -3.12
CA ARG A 141 -48.93 -28.42 -4.25
C ARG A 141 -49.52 -27.46 -5.29
N ILE A 142 -50.12 -26.35 -4.87
CA ILE A 142 -50.58 -25.27 -5.77
C ILE A 142 -49.40 -24.60 -6.48
N GLN A 143 -48.28 -24.37 -5.79
CA GLN A 143 -47.07 -23.84 -6.42
C GLN A 143 -46.54 -24.79 -7.50
N VAL A 144 -46.54 -26.12 -7.27
CA VAL A 144 -46.15 -27.09 -8.29
C VAL A 144 -47.11 -27.08 -9.51
N MET A 145 -48.42 -26.94 -9.27
CA MET A 145 -49.42 -26.99 -10.35
C MET A 145 -49.57 -25.69 -11.16
N THR A 146 -49.38 -24.52 -10.53
CA THR A 146 -49.59 -23.20 -11.16
C THR A 146 -48.29 -22.42 -11.38
N GLY A 147 -47.27 -22.71 -10.57
CA GLY A 147 -46.05 -21.92 -10.44
C GLY A 147 -46.24 -20.55 -9.76
N ILE A 148 -47.38 -20.31 -9.09
CA ILE A 148 -47.57 -19.13 -8.22
C ILE A 148 -46.81 -19.38 -6.90
N PRO A 149 -45.86 -18.51 -6.49
CA PRO A 149 -45.09 -18.70 -5.27
C PRO A 149 -45.97 -18.82 -4.01
N VAL A 150 -45.66 -19.75 -3.10
CA VAL A 150 -46.40 -19.96 -1.82
C VAL A 150 -46.64 -18.67 -1.05
N MET A 151 -45.68 -17.73 -1.09
CA MET A 151 -45.74 -16.46 -0.36
C MET A 151 -46.82 -15.50 -0.88
N GLU A 152 -47.24 -15.64 -2.14
CA GLU A 152 -48.28 -14.82 -2.77
C GLU A 152 -49.67 -15.46 -2.65
N GLN A 153 -49.74 -16.74 -2.30
CA GLN A 153 -51.00 -17.46 -2.19
C GLN A 153 -51.75 -17.11 -0.88
N ARG A 154 -53.05 -16.81 -1.02
CA ARG A 154 -54.03 -16.79 0.06
C ARG A 154 -55.21 -17.68 -0.33
N LEU A 155 -55.43 -18.74 0.44
CA LEU A 155 -56.59 -19.62 0.30
C LEU A 155 -57.74 -19.14 1.19
N ILE A 156 -58.93 -19.01 0.60
CA ILE A 156 -60.15 -18.63 1.29
C ILE A 156 -61.20 -19.71 1.08
N TYR A 157 -61.79 -20.20 2.18
CA TYR A 157 -62.91 -21.15 2.18
C TYR A 157 -64.02 -20.63 3.09
N ARG A 158 -65.28 -20.66 2.62
CA ARG A 158 -66.46 -20.14 3.35
C ARG A 158 -66.25 -18.73 3.95
N GLY A 159 -65.54 -17.85 3.23
CA GLY A 159 -65.22 -16.48 3.67
C GLY A 159 -64.12 -16.35 4.74
N LYS A 160 -63.49 -17.46 5.16
CA LYS A 160 -62.37 -17.46 6.11
C LYS A 160 -61.05 -17.73 5.38
N GLN A 161 -59.99 -16.99 5.72
CA GLN A 161 -58.63 -17.31 5.30
C GLN A 161 -58.14 -18.55 6.05
N LEU A 162 -57.61 -19.53 5.31
CA LEU A 162 -56.99 -20.72 5.88
C LEU A 162 -55.61 -20.40 6.45
N GLN A 163 -55.26 -20.99 7.59
CA GLN A 163 -53.95 -20.81 8.24
C GLN A 163 -53.04 -22.01 7.97
N TRP A 164 -51.74 -21.76 7.77
CA TRP A 164 -50.77 -22.77 7.32
C TRP A 164 -50.66 -24.00 8.21
N GLU A 165 -50.86 -23.82 9.52
CA GLU A 165 -50.74 -24.85 10.56
C GLU A 165 -51.97 -25.77 10.67
N GLN A 166 -53.08 -25.43 10.00
CA GLN A 166 -54.32 -26.21 10.03
C GLN A 166 -54.28 -27.37 9.03
N SER A 167 -54.88 -28.51 9.39
CA SER A 167 -55.19 -29.59 8.45
C SER A 167 -56.41 -29.24 7.58
N LEU A 168 -56.62 -29.96 6.48
CA LEU A 168 -57.84 -29.81 5.67
C LEU A 168 -59.10 -30.23 6.47
N ALA A 169 -58.97 -31.16 7.41
CA ALA A 169 -60.00 -31.54 8.37
C ALA A 169 -60.36 -30.39 9.33
N ASP A 170 -59.37 -29.71 9.92
CA ASP A 170 -59.59 -28.53 10.79
C ASP A 170 -60.29 -27.40 10.02
N CYS A 171 -59.94 -27.24 8.74
CA CYS A 171 -60.58 -26.29 7.83
C CYS A 171 -62.00 -26.69 7.41
N SER A 172 -62.48 -27.88 7.81
CA SER A 172 -63.77 -28.48 7.41
C SER A 172 -63.96 -28.54 5.88
N ILE A 173 -62.88 -28.80 5.14
CA ILE A 173 -62.93 -28.91 3.68
C ILE A 173 -63.55 -30.25 3.30
N GLN A 174 -64.61 -30.20 2.50
CA GLN A 174 -65.36 -31.37 2.05
C GLN A 174 -65.01 -31.71 0.59
N ASN A 175 -65.42 -32.89 0.13
CA ASN A 175 -65.36 -33.22 -1.29
C ASN A 175 -66.20 -32.20 -2.09
N ASP A 176 -65.74 -31.88 -3.30
CA ASP A 176 -66.32 -30.91 -4.22
C ASP A 176 -66.40 -29.46 -3.68
N ALA A 177 -65.65 -29.16 -2.62
CA ALA A 177 -65.53 -27.80 -2.08
C ALA A 177 -64.92 -26.81 -3.08
N GLY A 178 -65.46 -25.59 -3.12
CA GLY A 178 -64.86 -24.46 -3.85
C GLY A 178 -64.02 -23.58 -2.94
N LEU A 179 -62.70 -23.61 -3.09
CA LEU A 179 -61.75 -22.68 -2.48
C LEU A 179 -61.46 -21.53 -3.46
N GLN A 180 -61.20 -20.35 -2.93
CA GLN A 180 -60.72 -19.21 -3.71
C GLN A 180 -59.21 -19.01 -3.46
N LEU A 181 -58.42 -18.97 -4.53
CA LEU A 181 -57.04 -18.52 -4.49
C LEU A 181 -57.00 -17.03 -4.85
N VAL A 182 -56.51 -16.25 -3.89
CA VAL A 182 -56.36 -14.79 -3.99
C VAL A 182 -54.88 -14.46 -3.84
N GLY A 183 -54.39 -13.48 -4.58
CA GLY A 183 -53.07 -12.90 -4.33
C GLY A 183 -53.03 -12.21 -2.96
N ARG A 184 -51.96 -12.40 -2.18
CA ARG A 184 -51.70 -11.58 -1.01
C ARG A 184 -51.35 -10.17 -1.47
N MET A 185 -52.27 -9.21 -1.30
CA MET A 185 -51.89 -7.80 -1.37
C MET A 185 -50.87 -7.51 -0.27
N ARG A 186 -49.62 -7.24 -0.68
CA ARG A 186 -48.59 -6.73 0.21
C ARG A 186 -48.94 -5.26 0.49
N SER A 187 -49.25 -4.90 1.74
CA SER A 187 -49.19 -3.49 2.16
C SER A 187 -47.72 -3.17 2.34
N THR A 188 -47.14 -2.34 1.48
CA THR A 188 -45.72 -2.02 1.47
C THR A 188 -45.53 -0.53 1.33
N ASP A 189 -44.57 0.03 2.05
CA ASP A 189 -44.24 1.46 1.97
C ASP A 189 -43.58 1.84 0.62
N HIS A 190 -43.10 0.84 -0.14
CA HIS A 190 -42.43 1.01 -1.44
C HIS A 190 -43.07 0.15 -2.56
N PRO A 191 -44.32 0.44 -2.98
CA PRO A 191 -45.05 -0.41 -3.93
C PRO A 191 -44.46 -0.41 -5.34
N GLN A 192 -43.83 0.70 -5.76
CA GLN A 192 -43.17 0.80 -7.07
C GLN A 192 -41.99 -0.17 -7.20
N THR A 193 -41.21 -0.31 -6.12
CA THR A 193 -40.05 -1.22 -6.06
C THR A 193 -40.50 -2.67 -6.13
N TRP A 194 -41.54 -3.04 -5.37
CA TRP A 194 -42.14 -4.37 -5.47
C TRP A 194 -42.68 -4.68 -6.86
N GLN A 195 -43.35 -3.73 -7.51
CA GLN A 195 -43.84 -3.91 -8.89
C GLN A 195 -42.69 -4.21 -9.86
N VAL A 196 -41.60 -3.44 -9.81
CA VAL A 196 -40.41 -3.68 -10.67
C VAL A 196 -39.78 -5.06 -10.41
N MET A 197 -39.74 -5.50 -9.15
CA MET A 197 -39.22 -6.82 -8.79
C MET A 197 -40.14 -7.96 -9.26
N ASP A 198 -41.44 -7.86 -9.01
CA ASP A 198 -42.44 -8.86 -9.41
C ASP A 198 -42.52 -8.97 -10.95
N ASP A 199 -42.44 -7.86 -11.68
CA ASP A 199 -42.36 -7.82 -13.15
C ASP A 199 -41.10 -8.55 -13.67
N MET A 200 -39.94 -8.30 -13.05
CA MET A 200 -38.69 -8.99 -13.41
C MET A 200 -38.77 -10.49 -13.14
N ILE A 201 -39.28 -10.89 -11.97
CA ILE A 201 -39.42 -12.30 -11.57
C ILE A 201 -40.41 -13.02 -12.49
N SER A 202 -41.51 -12.36 -12.87
CA SER A 202 -42.47 -12.88 -13.86
C SER A 202 -41.79 -13.21 -15.20
N VAL A 203 -40.97 -12.30 -15.74
CA VAL A 203 -40.20 -12.56 -16.98
C VAL A 203 -39.22 -13.71 -16.80
N ILE A 204 -38.51 -13.78 -15.66
CA ILE A 204 -37.57 -14.88 -15.34
C ILE A 204 -38.32 -16.22 -15.28
N CYS A 205 -39.44 -16.30 -14.56
CA CYS A 205 -40.23 -17.53 -14.45
C CYS A 205 -40.75 -18.01 -15.80
N ARG A 206 -41.17 -17.11 -16.70
CA ARG A 206 -41.59 -17.45 -18.07
C ARG A 206 -40.45 -18.02 -18.91
N LEU A 207 -39.25 -17.43 -18.82
CA LEU A 207 -38.04 -17.96 -19.48
C LEU A 207 -37.66 -19.35 -18.95
N CYS A 208 -37.78 -19.58 -17.63
CA CYS A 208 -37.55 -20.89 -17.02
C CYS A 208 -38.59 -21.94 -17.46
N ARG A 209 -39.82 -21.54 -17.79
CA ARG A 209 -40.85 -22.41 -18.41
C ARG A 209 -40.63 -22.66 -19.92
N GLY A 210 -39.62 -22.03 -20.53
CA GLY A 210 -39.31 -22.17 -21.95
C GLY A 210 -40.07 -21.23 -22.89
N GLU A 211 -40.78 -20.23 -22.36
CA GLU A 211 -41.40 -19.19 -23.18
C GLU A 211 -40.33 -18.24 -23.77
N THR A 212 -40.64 -17.64 -24.92
CA THR A 212 -39.78 -16.64 -25.57
C THR A 212 -40.46 -15.26 -25.63
N PRO A 213 -40.39 -14.45 -24.57
CA PRO A 213 -40.75 -13.03 -24.62
C PRO A 213 -39.92 -12.27 -25.66
N SER A 214 -40.38 -11.09 -26.10
CA SER A 214 -39.55 -10.19 -26.91
C SER A 214 -38.45 -9.54 -26.04
N SER A 215 -37.19 -9.63 -26.50
CA SER A 215 -36.03 -8.99 -25.85
C SER A 215 -35.90 -9.21 -24.33
N PRO A 216 -35.94 -10.46 -23.82
CA PRO A 216 -36.02 -10.73 -22.38
C PRO A 216 -34.83 -10.19 -21.58
N THR A 217 -33.61 -10.30 -22.13
CA THR A 217 -32.39 -9.78 -21.50
C THR A 217 -32.43 -8.26 -21.37
N LYS A 218 -33.00 -7.56 -22.36
CA LYS A 218 -33.19 -6.11 -22.27
C LYS A 218 -34.19 -5.78 -21.18
N HIS A 219 -35.34 -6.44 -21.16
CA HIS A 219 -36.39 -6.20 -20.15
C HIS A 219 -35.88 -6.44 -18.71
N ILE A 220 -35.11 -7.50 -18.47
CA ILE A 220 -34.53 -7.76 -17.14
C ILE A 220 -33.50 -6.67 -16.77
N LYS A 221 -32.62 -6.26 -17.70
CA LYS A 221 -31.69 -5.15 -17.45
C LYS A 221 -32.40 -3.81 -17.24
N ASP A 222 -33.50 -3.55 -17.95
CA ASP A 222 -34.31 -2.34 -17.79
C ASP A 222 -34.99 -2.32 -16.41
N CYS A 223 -35.54 -3.45 -15.94
CA CYS A 223 -36.05 -3.61 -14.57
C CYS A 223 -34.97 -3.38 -13.50
N LEU A 224 -33.79 -4.02 -13.65
CA LEU A 224 -32.66 -3.84 -12.72
C LEU A 224 -32.17 -2.39 -12.69
N THR A 225 -32.08 -1.74 -13.84
CA THR A 225 -31.69 -0.32 -13.94
C THR A 225 -32.73 0.55 -13.25
N ASN A 226 -34.02 0.30 -13.48
CA ASN A 226 -35.10 1.03 -12.81
C ASN A 226 -35.00 0.89 -11.28
N PHE A 227 -34.83 -0.34 -10.77
CA PHE A 227 -34.61 -0.63 -9.36
C PHE A 227 -33.46 0.21 -8.76
N PHE A 228 -32.28 0.21 -9.39
CA PHE A 228 -31.13 1.01 -8.94
C PHE A 228 -31.33 2.53 -9.09
N THR A 229 -32.31 3.00 -9.88
CA THR A 229 -32.69 4.42 -9.94
C THR A 229 -33.82 4.82 -8.99
N ILE A 230 -34.56 3.86 -8.41
CA ILE A 230 -35.60 4.12 -7.40
C ILE A 230 -34.94 4.24 -6.02
N ALA A 231 -34.10 3.26 -5.65
CA ALA A 231 -33.44 3.18 -4.35
C ALA A 231 -32.72 4.46 -3.84
N PRO A 232 -32.10 5.32 -4.69
CA PRO A 232 -31.43 6.54 -4.23
C PRO A 232 -32.29 7.82 -4.23
N LYS A 233 -33.51 7.80 -4.81
CA LYS A 233 -34.36 9.00 -4.98
C LYS A 233 -35.29 9.27 -3.80
N ASP A 234 -35.57 8.22 -3.05
CA ASP A 234 -36.43 8.22 -1.87
C ASP A 234 -35.55 8.65 -0.67
N ASN A 235 -36.07 9.50 0.24
CA ASN A 235 -35.27 10.16 1.31
C ASN A 235 -34.25 9.21 1.97
N ASN A 236 -33.01 9.67 2.21
CA ASN A 236 -31.82 8.86 2.58
C ASN A 236 -32.07 7.64 3.49
N ASP A 237 -32.97 7.74 4.47
CA ASP A 237 -33.32 6.67 5.41
C ASP A 237 -34.06 5.45 4.79
N SER A 238 -34.59 5.59 3.57
CA SER A 238 -35.41 4.58 2.88
C SER A 238 -34.67 3.75 1.81
N GLY A 239 -33.49 4.20 1.35
CA GLY A 239 -32.63 3.44 0.44
C GLY A 239 -32.31 2.01 0.91
N PRO A 240 -32.01 1.77 2.21
CA PRO A 240 -31.83 0.42 2.75
C PRO A 240 -33.07 -0.49 2.60
N ALA A 241 -34.28 0.05 2.73
CA ALA A 241 -35.52 -0.73 2.60
C ALA A 241 -35.72 -1.23 1.16
N HIS A 242 -35.42 -0.39 0.16
CA HIS A 242 -35.42 -0.80 -1.25
C HIS A 242 -34.45 -1.96 -1.52
N LEU A 243 -33.25 -1.94 -0.92
CA LEU A 243 -32.28 -3.03 -1.05
C LEU A 243 -32.73 -4.33 -0.33
N GLN A 244 -33.42 -4.21 0.81
CA GLN A 244 -34.05 -5.37 1.47
C GLN A 244 -35.17 -6.00 0.63
N ILE A 245 -35.93 -5.22 -0.16
CA ILE A 245 -36.96 -5.74 -1.07
C ILE A 245 -36.35 -6.65 -2.14
N PHE A 246 -35.15 -6.34 -2.64
CA PHE A 246 -34.45 -7.21 -3.60
C PHE A 246 -34.19 -8.62 -3.03
N MET A 247 -33.83 -8.70 -1.75
CA MET A 247 -33.68 -9.97 -1.03
C MET A 247 -35.03 -10.64 -0.77
N ALA A 248 -36.00 -9.90 -0.23
CA ALA A 248 -37.31 -10.42 0.14
C ALA A 248 -38.12 -10.95 -1.06
N SER A 249 -37.91 -10.39 -2.26
CA SER A 249 -38.52 -10.86 -3.51
C SER A 249 -37.90 -12.16 -4.06
N SER A 250 -36.84 -12.71 -3.44
CA SER A 250 -36.11 -13.89 -3.94
C SER A 250 -35.46 -13.70 -5.32
N ALA A 251 -35.21 -12.45 -5.74
CA ALA A 251 -34.58 -12.13 -7.02
C ALA A 251 -33.18 -12.76 -7.24
N PRO A 252 -32.28 -12.86 -6.23
CA PRO A 252 -31.03 -13.61 -6.38
C PRO A 252 -31.26 -15.07 -6.78
N ALA A 253 -32.19 -15.75 -6.10
CA ALA A 253 -32.53 -17.15 -6.39
C ALA A 253 -33.17 -17.30 -7.78
N ALA A 254 -34.03 -16.37 -8.20
CA ALA A 254 -34.63 -16.37 -9.53
C ALA A 254 -33.57 -16.22 -10.65
N LEU A 255 -32.64 -15.26 -10.49
CA LEU A 255 -31.56 -15.03 -11.45
C LEU A 255 -30.57 -16.20 -11.51
N VAL A 256 -30.21 -16.79 -10.38
CA VAL A 256 -29.36 -18.00 -10.36
C VAL A 256 -30.10 -19.19 -10.99
N MET A 257 -31.39 -19.38 -10.71
CA MET A 257 -32.20 -20.41 -11.38
C MET A 257 -32.24 -20.23 -12.92
N LEU A 258 -32.27 -18.98 -13.40
CA LEU A 258 -32.16 -18.69 -14.83
C LEU A 258 -30.77 -19.02 -15.40
N TYR A 259 -29.70 -18.82 -14.62
CA TYR A 259 -28.34 -19.21 -14.96
C TYR A 259 -28.17 -20.74 -15.09
N MET A 260 -28.89 -21.50 -14.25
CA MET A 260 -28.92 -22.97 -14.30
C MET A 260 -29.85 -23.54 -15.39
N SER A 261 -30.51 -22.69 -16.18
CA SER A 261 -31.38 -23.15 -17.26
C SER A 261 -30.58 -23.92 -18.32
N PRO A 262 -31.04 -25.09 -18.81
CA PRO A 262 -30.37 -25.82 -19.89
C PRO A 262 -30.37 -25.07 -21.22
N ILE A 263 -31.14 -23.98 -21.33
CA ILE A 263 -31.21 -23.11 -22.51
C ILE A 263 -30.04 -22.12 -22.46
N LYS A 264 -29.04 -22.28 -23.33
CA LYS A 264 -27.84 -21.41 -23.38
C LYS A 264 -28.16 -19.89 -23.43
N LYS A 265 -29.25 -19.49 -24.11
CA LYS A 265 -29.71 -18.09 -24.14
C LYS A 265 -30.18 -17.58 -22.77
N ASN A 266 -30.82 -18.43 -21.97
CA ASN A 266 -31.24 -18.09 -20.60
C ASN A 266 -30.02 -17.98 -19.68
N LYS A 267 -29.06 -18.92 -19.78
CA LYS A 267 -27.78 -18.83 -19.05
C LYS A 267 -27.03 -17.53 -19.35
N MET A 268 -26.87 -17.18 -20.63
CA MET A 268 -26.27 -15.90 -21.03
C MET A 268 -27.06 -14.69 -20.51
N CYS A 269 -28.40 -14.72 -20.60
CA CYS A 269 -29.27 -13.66 -20.08
C CYS A 269 -29.06 -13.42 -18.57
N ALA A 270 -28.92 -14.49 -17.79
CA ALA A 270 -28.67 -14.41 -16.36
C ALA A 270 -27.25 -13.90 -16.03
N ASP A 271 -26.22 -14.37 -16.74
CA ASP A 271 -24.84 -13.88 -16.63
C ASP A 271 -24.79 -12.36 -16.84
N ASP A 272 -25.32 -11.91 -17.97
CA ASP A 272 -25.46 -10.51 -18.36
C ASP A 272 -26.18 -9.66 -17.30
N SER A 273 -27.21 -10.24 -16.66
CA SER A 273 -28.04 -9.54 -15.66
C SER A 273 -27.34 -9.45 -14.31
N ILE A 274 -26.64 -10.51 -13.89
CA ILE A 274 -25.87 -10.53 -12.64
C ILE A 274 -24.64 -9.63 -12.77
N ARG A 275 -23.91 -9.66 -13.91
CA ARG A 275 -22.81 -8.70 -14.17
C ARG A 275 -23.30 -7.25 -14.26
N HIS A 276 -24.53 -7.02 -14.75
CA HIS A 276 -25.16 -5.69 -14.69
C HIS A 276 -25.38 -5.24 -13.25
N ILE A 277 -25.88 -6.10 -12.35
CA ILE A 277 -25.97 -5.82 -10.91
C ILE A 277 -24.60 -5.44 -10.33
N LEU A 278 -23.55 -6.22 -10.64
CA LEU A 278 -22.17 -5.96 -10.19
C LEU A 278 -21.62 -4.60 -10.67
N THR A 279 -22.14 -4.10 -11.78
CA THR A 279 -21.77 -2.79 -12.34
C THR A 279 -22.60 -1.67 -11.70
N GLN A 280 -23.92 -1.84 -11.62
CA GLN A 280 -24.86 -0.81 -11.15
C GLN A 280 -24.66 -0.45 -9.68
N TYR A 281 -24.30 -1.39 -8.79
CA TYR A 281 -24.07 -1.02 -7.39
C TYR A 281 -22.90 -0.05 -7.21
N ARG A 282 -21.93 -0.03 -8.14
CA ARG A 282 -20.78 0.89 -8.10
C ARG A 282 -21.09 2.25 -8.70
N SER A 283 -21.83 2.28 -9.81
CA SER A 283 -22.03 3.50 -10.60
C SER A 283 -23.32 4.26 -10.27
N ALA A 284 -24.39 3.56 -9.85
CA ALA A 284 -25.70 4.17 -9.62
C ALA A 284 -26.02 4.42 -8.14
N LEU A 285 -25.50 3.60 -7.22
CA LEU A 285 -25.73 3.77 -5.78
C LEU A 285 -24.69 4.70 -5.12
N PRO A 286 -25.12 5.63 -4.23
CA PRO A 286 -24.23 6.36 -3.34
C PRO A 286 -23.42 5.44 -2.42
N LYS A 287 -22.17 5.84 -2.10
CA LYS A 287 -21.24 5.05 -1.26
C LYS A 287 -21.82 4.58 0.08
N HIS A 288 -22.72 5.35 0.70
CA HIS A 288 -23.33 4.98 1.98
C HIS A 288 -24.33 3.81 1.88
N LEU A 289 -24.85 3.51 0.68
CA LEU A 289 -25.72 2.36 0.44
C LEU A 289 -24.96 1.09 0.03
N HIS A 290 -23.66 1.18 -0.29
CA HIS A 290 -22.86 0.04 -0.77
C HIS A 290 -22.78 -1.12 0.25
N SER A 291 -22.75 -0.81 1.55
CA SER A 291 -22.76 -1.80 2.63
C SER A 291 -24.02 -2.68 2.62
N TYR A 292 -25.18 -2.12 2.25
CA TYR A 292 -26.45 -2.83 2.17
C TYR A 292 -26.57 -3.73 0.92
N CYS A 293 -25.63 -3.62 -0.04
CA CYS A 293 -25.51 -4.57 -1.15
C CYS A 293 -24.73 -5.84 -0.79
N ALA A 294 -23.92 -5.83 0.29
CA ALA A 294 -23.12 -6.99 0.68
C ALA A 294 -23.94 -8.27 0.94
N PRO A 295 -25.13 -8.23 1.58
CA PRO A 295 -25.98 -9.42 1.74
C PRO A 295 -26.52 -9.97 0.41
N ILE A 296 -26.79 -9.09 -0.57
CA ILE A 296 -27.24 -9.49 -1.92
C ILE A 296 -26.13 -10.25 -2.63
N LEU A 297 -24.89 -9.71 -2.62
CA LEU A 297 -23.74 -10.38 -3.23
C LEU A 297 -23.36 -11.68 -2.50
N LEU A 298 -23.48 -11.70 -1.17
CA LEU A 298 -23.30 -12.91 -0.37
C LEU A 298 -24.29 -14.01 -0.76
N GLU A 299 -25.55 -13.68 -1.00
CA GLU A 299 -26.55 -14.67 -1.42
C GLU A 299 -26.26 -15.19 -2.85
N PHE A 300 -25.86 -14.31 -3.78
CA PHE A 300 -25.36 -14.76 -5.09
C PHE A 300 -24.17 -15.72 -4.95
N CYS A 301 -23.19 -15.41 -4.09
CA CYS A 301 -22.05 -16.29 -3.85
C CYS A 301 -22.48 -17.64 -3.24
N LYS A 302 -23.34 -17.64 -2.22
CA LYS A 302 -23.89 -18.84 -1.57
C LYS A 302 -24.67 -19.73 -2.54
N LEU A 303 -25.44 -19.14 -3.45
CA LEU A 303 -26.26 -19.86 -4.42
C LEU A 303 -25.41 -20.40 -5.57
N LEU A 304 -24.53 -19.60 -6.18
CA LEU A 304 -23.68 -20.03 -7.29
C LEU A 304 -22.71 -21.15 -6.85
N ARG A 305 -22.08 -21.01 -5.68
CA ARG A 305 -21.15 -22.00 -5.09
C ARG A 305 -21.76 -23.40 -4.89
N LYS A 306 -23.07 -23.50 -4.70
CA LYS A 306 -23.78 -24.79 -4.54
C LYS A 306 -24.01 -25.53 -5.85
N VAL A 307 -23.91 -24.86 -6.99
CA VAL A 307 -24.40 -25.37 -8.28
C VAL A 307 -23.35 -25.31 -9.39
N VAL A 308 -22.28 -24.51 -9.23
CA VAL A 308 -21.17 -24.45 -10.17
C VAL A 308 -19.83 -24.42 -9.44
N ASN A 309 -18.94 -25.33 -9.85
CA ASN A 309 -17.53 -25.31 -9.46
C ASN A 309 -16.76 -24.48 -10.50
N GLU A 310 -15.95 -23.54 -10.04
CA GLU A 310 -15.01 -22.74 -10.86
C GLU A 310 -15.67 -22.04 -12.07
N ASP A 311 -16.64 -21.16 -11.77
CA ASP A 311 -17.36 -20.37 -12.75
C ASP A 311 -17.00 -18.87 -12.64
N SER A 312 -16.65 -18.25 -13.78
CA SER A 312 -16.26 -16.83 -13.85
C SER A 312 -17.29 -15.84 -13.29
N LEU A 313 -18.57 -16.21 -13.22
CA LEU A 313 -19.62 -15.37 -12.63
C LEU A 313 -19.60 -15.44 -11.10
N TYR A 314 -19.34 -16.63 -10.55
CA TYR A 314 -19.13 -16.82 -9.12
C TYR A 314 -17.90 -16.04 -8.65
N GLU A 315 -16.80 -16.11 -9.39
CA GLU A 315 -15.57 -15.36 -9.06
C GLU A 315 -15.78 -13.84 -9.15
N ALA A 316 -16.50 -13.36 -10.17
CA ALA A 316 -16.88 -11.95 -10.25
C ALA A 316 -17.75 -11.49 -9.06
N CYS A 317 -18.70 -12.32 -8.61
CA CYS A 317 -19.52 -12.04 -7.43
C CYS A 317 -18.68 -12.05 -6.13
N ARG A 318 -17.77 -13.02 -5.99
CA ARG A 318 -16.86 -13.19 -4.84
C ARG A 318 -15.92 -12.00 -4.71
N SER A 319 -15.24 -11.59 -5.78
CA SER A 319 -14.37 -10.40 -5.78
C SER A 319 -15.17 -9.11 -5.50
N ALA A 320 -16.38 -8.99 -6.05
CA ALA A 320 -17.24 -7.85 -5.78
C ALA A 320 -17.67 -7.77 -4.30
N LEU A 321 -17.97 -8.90 -3.67
CA LEU A 321 -18.24 -8.99 -2.23
C LEU A 321 -17.00 -8.65 -1.39
N GLY A 322 -15.82 -9.16 -1.76
CA GLY A 322 -14.56 -8.86 -1.09
C GLY A 322 -14.27 -7.35 -1.05
N MET A 323 -14.37 -6.66 -2.20
CA MET A 323 -14.19 -5.21 -2.28
C MET A 323 -15.20 -4.42 -1.42
N LEU A 324 -16.44 -4.90 -1.27
CA LEU A 324 -17.39 -4.29 -0.33
C LEU A 324 -16.94 -4.47 1.13
N LEU A 325 -16.48 -5.67 1.52
CA LEU A 325 -16.01 -5.95 2.88
C LEU A 325 -14.79 -5.08 3.26
N GLU A 326 -13.82 -4.90 2.35
CA GLU A 326 -12.67 -4.00 2.56
C GLU A 326 -13.10 -2.54 2.79
N SER A 327 -14.05 -2.05 1.98
CA SER A 327 -14.56 -0.67 2.06
C SER A 327 -15.32 -0.39 3.37
N VAL A 328 -15.98 -1.41 3.94
CA VAL A 328 -16.65 -1.29 5.24
C VAL A 328 -15.63 -1.36 6.37
N GLY A 329 -14.64 -2.26 6.29
CA GLY A 329 -13.61 -2.46 7.31
C GLY A 329 -12.66 -1.28 7.55
N THR A 330 -12.49 -0.38 6.57
CA THR A 330 -11.64 0.82 6.74
C THR A 330 -12.31 1.93 7.57
N SER A 331 -13.62 1.86 7.80
CA SER A 331 -14.33 2.84 8.62
C SER A 331 -14.10 2.57 10.11
N ARG A 332 -13.27 3.40 10.76
CA ARG A 332 -13.01 3.34 12.21
C ARG A 332 -14.31 3.53 13.00
N GLY A 333 -14.92 2.42 13.41
CA GLY A 333 -16.09 2.42 14.27
C GLY A 333 -17.04 1.27 13.96
N LEU A 334 -16.90 0.17 14.69
CA LEU A 334 -18.02 -0.71 14.97
C LEU A 334 -19.15 0.10 15.62
N MET A 335 -20.09 0.65 14.83
CA MET A 335 -21.52 0.83 15.13
C MET A 335 -22.21 1.52 13.94
N LEU A 336 -22.51 0.76 12.89
CA LEU A 336 -23.87 0.82 12.34
C LEU A 336 -24.64 -0.34 13.00
N PRO A 337 -25.52 -0.08 13.97
CA PRO A 337 -26.28 -1.13 14.66
C PRO A 337 -27.12 -1.99 13.70
N GLU A 338 -27.48 -1.44 12.56
CA GLU A 338 -28.43 -2.00 11.59
C GLU A 338 -27.84 -3.12 10.72
N VAL A 339 -26.53 -3.08 10.40
CA VAL A 339 -25.88 -4.12 9.56
C VAL A 339 -25.36 -5.30 10.39
N LYS A 340 -25.30 -5.16 11.72
CA LYS A 340 -24.75 -6.17 12.66
C LYS A 340 -25.47 -7.53 12.68
N GLY A 341 -26.58 -7.69 11.95
CA GLY A 341 -27.31 -8.96 11.81
C GLY A 341 -27.21 -9.66 10.45
N LEU A 342 -26.57 -9.08 9.43
CA LEU A 342 -26.76 -9.50 8.03
C LEU A 342 -25.68 -10.41 7.44
N ILE A 343 -24.46 -10.43 7.99
CA ILE A 343 -23.39 -11.36 7.61
C ILE A 343 -22.73 -11.89 8.88
N VAL A 344 -22.77 -13.21 9.09
CA VAL A 344 -22.16 -13.89 10.24
C VAL A 344 -20.80 -14.45 9.83
N ILE A 345 -19.86 -14.63 10.76
CA ILE A 345 -18.56 -15.32 10.50
C ILE A 345 -18.76 -16.65 9.74
N GLN A 346 -19.81 -17.41 10.08
CA GLN A 346 -20.16 -18.68 9.44
C GLN A 346 -20.42 -18.56 7.93
N ASP A 347 -20.81 -17.38 7.46
CA ASP A 347 -21.00 -17.09 6.04
C ASP A 347 -19.69 -16.76 5.33
N ILE A 348 -18.71 -16.17 6.05
CA ILE A 348 -17.41 -15.75 5.50
C ILE A 348 -16.41 -16.90 5.47
N PHE A 349 -16.36 -17.69 6.54
CA PHE A 349 -15.39 -18.77 6.74
C PHE A 349 -15.27 -19.75 5.55
N PRO A 350 -16.36 -20.20 4.88
CA PRO A 350 -16.24 -21.12 3.75
C PRO A 350 -15.50 -20.54 2.54
N PHE A 351 -15.53 -19.22 2.32
CA PHE A 351 -14.76 -18.55 1.26
C PHE A 351 -13.27 -18.49 1.60
N VAL A 352 -12.93 -18.24 2.87
CA VAL A 352 -11.54 -18.25 3.36
C VAL A 352 -10.93 -19.65 3.20
N SER A 353 -11.67 -20.71 3.54
CA SER A 353 -11.21 -22.10 3.35
C SER A 353 -10.99 -22.44 1.87
N GLU A 354 -11.95 -22.11 1.00
CA GLU A 354 -11.85 -22.40 -0.44
C GLU A 354 -10.68 -21.65 -1.10
N LEU A 355 -10.44 -20.41 -0.71
CA LEU A 355 -9.33 -19.61 -1.22
C LEU A 355 -7.99 -20.07 -0.65
N ALA A 356 -7.94 -20.48 0.62
CA ALA A 356 -6.77 -21.15 1.18
C ALA A 356 -6.44 -22.43 0.39
N ASP A 357 -7.42 -23.29 0.10
CA ASP A 357 -7.23 -24.52 -0.67
C ASP A 357 -6.74 -24.24 -2.11
N LYS A 358 -7.26 -23.17 -2.76
CA LYS A 358 -6.79 -22.73 -4.08
C LYS A 358 -5.34 -22.22 -4.03
N ILE A 359 -5.02 -21.32 -3.11
CA ILE A 359 -3.66 -20.79 -2.92
C ILE A 359 -2.69 -21.92 -2.57
N SER A 360 -3.10 -22.84 -1.69
CA SER A 360 -2.34 -24.03 -1.28
C SER A 360 -1.97 -24.92 -2.45
N LYS A 361 -2.91 -25.23 -3.36
CA LYS A 361 -2.63 -25.99 -4.59
C LYS A 361 -1.74 -25.22 -5.57
N ASN A 362 -1.94 -23.91 -5.70
CA ASN A 362 -1.16 -23.09 -6.62
C ASN A 362 0.31 -22.98 -6.18
N LEU A 363 0.57 -22.78 -4.88
CA LEU A 363 1.92 -22.80 -4.30
C LEU A 363 2.62 -24.16 -4.57
N GLU A 364 1.90 -25.26 -4.35
CA GLU A 364 2.40 -26.62 -4.65
C GLU A 364 2.73 -26.80 -6.15
N SER A 365 1.85 -26.34 -7.05
CA SER A 365 2.10 -26.41 -8.50
C SER A 365 3.25 -25.52 -9.00
N SER A 366 3.56 -24.42 -8.30
CA SER A 366 4.73 -23.56 -8.58
C SER A 366 6.04 -24.20 -8.08
N VAL A 367 5.98 -25.20 -7.21
CA VAL A 367 7.12 -26.05 -6.82
C VAL A 367 7.39 -27.17 -7.84
N ASP A 368 6.40 -27.57 -8.64
CA ASP A 368 6.52 -28.68 -9.59
C ASP A 368 6.72 -28.25 -11.06
N SER A 369 6.24 -27.08 -11.48
CA SER A 369 6.14 -26.72 -12.91
C SER A 369 6.97 -25.49 -13.33
N THR A 370 7.12 -25.32 -14.65
CA THR A 370 7.61 -24.09 -15.32
C THR A 370 6.53 -23.44 -16.19
N SER A 371 5.28 -23.89 -16.08
CA SER A 371 4.15 -23.42 -16.87
C SER A 371 3.38 -22.33 -16.15
N SER A 372 3.30 -21.14 -16.73
CA SER A 372 2.57 -19.99 -16.20
C SER A 372 1.10 -20.31 -15.89
N GLY A 373 0.74 -20.34 -14.61
CA GLY A 373 -0.65 -20.43 -14.17
C GLY A 373 -1.40 -19.10 -14.34
N GLU A 374 -2.73 -19.18 -14.55
CA GLU A 374 -3.61 -18.00 -14.54
C GLU A 374 -3.68 -17.33 -13.15
N PRO A 375 -4.11 -16.05 -13.05
CA PRO A 375 -3.54 -15.12 -12.09
C PRO A 375 -3.96 -15.36 -10.63
N LEU A 376 -3.03 -15.91 -9.85
CA LEU A 376 -3.03 -16.00 -8.38
C LEU A 376 -3.45 -14.70 -7.66
N SER A 377 -3.27 -13.54 -8.30
CA SER A 377 -3.52 -12.21 -7.72
C SER A 377 -4.98 -11.93 -7.35
N SER A 378 -5.97 -12.40 -8.13
CA SER A 378 -7.38 -12.21 -7.76
C SER A 378 -7.76 -13.03 -6.54
N ASP A 379 -7.22 -14.24 -6.40
CA ASP A 379 -7.52 -15.13 -5.27
C ASP A 379 -6.79 -14.72 -3.99
N VAL A 380 -5.54 -14.24 -4.08
CA VAL A 380 -4.82 -13.70 -2.91
C VAL A 380 -5.45 -12.39 -2.41
N ARG A 381 -5.90 -11.50 -3.31
CA ARG A 381 -6.65 -10.30 -2.94
C ARG A 381 -7.98 -10.67 -2.28
N ASP A 382 -8.76 -11.55 -2.88
CA ASP A 382 -10.04 -11.94 -2.32
C ASP A 382 -9.86 -12.68 -0.98
N PHE A 383 -8.81 -13.52 -0.83
CA PHE A 383 -8.45 -14.17 0.43
C PHE A 383 -8.20 -13.13 1.53
N THR A 384 -7.40 -12.11 1.23
CA THR A 384 -7.14 -10.95 2.10
C THR A 384 -8.45 -10.24 2.51
N ALA A 385 -9.34 -10.01 1.54
CA ALA A 385 -10.62 -9.33 1.77
C ALA A 385 -11.58 -10.10 2.68
N PHE A 386 -11.62 -11.44 2.61
CA PHE A 386 -12.45 -12.27 3.50
C PHE A 386 -11.76 -12.59 4.85
N LEU A 387 -10.43 -12.70 4.88
CA LEU A 387 -9.65 -12.99 6.07
C LEU A 387 -9.66 -11.81 7.07
N ASN A 388 -9.59 -10.56 6.59
CA ASN A 388 -9.50 -9.39 7.47
C ASN A 388 -10.72 -9.18 8.39
N PRO A 389 -11.98 -9.28 7.92
CA PRO A 389 -13.16 -9.28 8.78
C PRO A 389 -13.21 -10.49 9.74
N LEU A 390 -12.82 -11.68 9.27
CA LEU A 390 -12.78 -12.89 10.09
C LEU A 390 -11.81 -12.72 11.27
N ARG A 391 -10.58 -12.29 10.98
CA ARG A 391 -9.54 -11.99 11.97
C ARG A 391 -9.97 -10.92 12.96
N SER A 392 -10.51 -9.80 12.47
CA SER A 392 -11.00 -8.70 13.33
C SER A 392 -12.07 -9.18 14.31
N THR A 393 -13.02 -9.99 13.82
CA THR A 393 -14.10 -10.50 14.68
C THR A 393 -13.59 -11.56 15.68
N ILE A 394 -12.59 -12.37 15.33
CA ILE A 394 -11.91 -13.27 16.28
C ILE A 394 -11.20 -12.43 17.36
N LEU A 395 -10.43 -11.41 16.97
CA LEU A 395 -9.73 -10.51 17.90
C LEU A 395 -10.69 -9.85 18.89
N GLU A 396 -11.83 -9.32 18.44
CA GLU A 396 -12.83 -8.69 19.31
C GLU A 396 -13.47 -9.65 20.31
N ARG A 397 -13.78 -10.88 19.87
CA ARG A 397 -14.47 -11.88 20.70
C ARG A 397 -13.52 -12.62 21.66
N VAL A 398 -12.23 -12.66 21.33
CA VAL A 398 -11.18 -13.38 22.07
C VAL A 398 -10.18 -12.41 22.74
N ALA A 399 -10.45 -11.10 22.72
CA ALA A 399 -9.54 -10.01 23.10
C ALA A 399 -8.75 -10.20 24.43
N PHE A 400 -9.34 -10.86 25.43
CA PHE A 400 -8.73 -11.11 26.74
C PHE A 400 -7.95 -12.44 26.85
N ARG A 401 -7.79 -13.20 25.74
CA ARG A 401 -7.14 -14.53 25.69
C ARG A 401 -6.17 -14.69 24.51
N ILE A 402 -5.63 -13.60 23.98
CA ILE A 402 -4.58 -13.59 22.95
C ILE A 402 -3.21 -13.55 23.65
N PRO A 403 -2.19 -14.32 23.20
CA PRO A 403 -2.23 -15.28 22.09
C PRO A 403 -2.99 -16.57 22.43
N ILE A 404 -3.74 -17.08 21.45
CA ILE A 404 -4.61 -18.25 21.62
C ILE A 404 -3.78 -19.52 21.78
N SER A 405 -4.02 -20.28 22.85
CA SER A 405 -3.39 -21.58 23.04
C SER A 405 -4.00 -22.62 22.09
N VAL A 406 -3.16 -23.30 21.31
CA VAL A 406 -3.53 -24.29 20.27
C VAL A 406 -4.42 -25.43 20.80
N LYS A 407 -4.40 -25.70 22.11
CA LYS A 407 -5.29 -26.66 22.77
C LYS A 407 -6.55 -25.96 23.30
N TRP A 408 -7.41 -25.45 22.41
CA TRP A 408 -8.73 -24.91 22.75
C TRP A 408 -9.67 -26.04 23.24
N LYS A 409 -9.46 -26.54 24.46
CA LYS A 409 -10.25 -27.64 25.01
C LYS A 409 -11.72 -27.25 25.08
N LYS A 410 -12.59 -28.14 24.58
CA LYS A 410 -14.05 -28.20 24.77
C LYS A 410 -14.46 -28.28 26.26
N LYS A 411 -14.15 -27.26 27.07
CA LYS A 411 -14.40 -27.24 28.53
C LYS A 411 -15.38 -26.16 28.99
N ASP A 412 -15.57 -25.11 28.20
CA ASP A 412 -16.59 -24.08 28.46
C ASP A 412 -17.79 -24.32 27.52
N ASN A 413 -18.79 -25.08 27.97
CA ASN A 413 -20.06 -25.36 27.25
C ASN A 413 -20.96 -24.12 27.09
N SER A 414 -20.40 -22.91 27.14
CA SER A 414 -21.09 -21.63 27.29
C SER A 414 -20.60 -20.53 26.34
N ASN A 415 -19.71 -20.84 25.38
CA ASN A 415 -19.40 -19.94 24.27
C ASN A 415 -19.33 -20.68 22.92
N PRO A 416 -19.65 -20.01 21.79
CA PRO A 416 -20.47 -20.62 20.74
C PRO A 416 -19.63 -20.94 19.46
N PRO A 417 -20.14 -20.99 18.20
CA PRO A 417 -19.56 -21.77 17.08
C PRO A 417 -18.32 -21.15 16.40
N TYR A 418 -17.44 -20.53 17.19
CA TYR A 418 -16.20 -19.90 16.72
C TYR A 418 -14.96 -20.77 16.96
N GLY A 419 -15.03 -21.76 17.88
CA GLY A 419 -13.90 -22.66 18.17
C GLY A 419 -13.42 -23.43 16.94
N GLU A 420 -14.35 -23.96 16.14
CA GLU A 420 -14.04 -24.65 14.89
C GLU A 420 -13.32 -23.72 13.90
N ALA A 421 -13.83 -22.51 13.67
CA ALA A 421 -13.21 -21.53 12.77
C ALA A 421 -11.79 -21.12 13.22
N VAL A 422 -11.53 -21.07 14.54
CA VAL A 422 -10.20 -20.80 15.11
C VAL A 422 -9.26 -21.99 14.92
N GLU A 423 -9.71 -23.24 15.12
CA GLU A 423 -8.90 -24.43 14.84
C GLU A 423 -8.58 -24.56 13.34
N PHE A 424 -9.57 -24.34 12.46
CA PHE A 424 -9.37 -24.35 11.01
C PHE A 424 -8.42 -23.26 10.52
N LEU A 425 -8.51 -22.03 11.02
CA LEU A 425 -7.61 -20.94 10.63
C LEU A 425 -6.15 -21.23 11.05
N HIS A 426 -5.95 -21.95 12.16
CA HIS A 426 -4.63 -22.45 12.55
C HIS A 426 -4.12 -23.56 11.59
N THR A 427 -4.99 -24.45 11.14
CA THR A 427 -4.66 -25.46 10.11
C THR A 427 -4.25 -24.81 8.79
N ILE A 428 -5.03 -23.82 8.32
CA ILE A 428 -4.73 -23.03 7.11
C ILE A 428 -3.37 -22.34 7.22
N PHE A 429 -3.07 -21.73 8.36
CA PHE A 429 -1.77 -21.11 8.61
C PHE A 429 -0.62 -22.12 8.48
N ASN A 430 -0.72 -23.28 9.11
CA ASN A 430 0.36 -24.28 9.07
C ASN A 430 0.57 -24.87 7.67
N ASP A 431 -0.50 -25.17 6.93
CA ASP A 431 -0.41 -25.68 5.55
C ASP A 431 0.22 -24.66 4.61
N LEU A 432 -0.34 -23.45 4.55
CA LEU A 432 0.16 -22.38 3.68
C LEU A 432 1.59 -21.95 4.04
N LEU A 433 1.94 -21.92 5.33
CA LEU A 433 3.30 -21.58 5.76
C LEU A 433 4.31 -22.66 5.34
N GLY A 434 3.97 -23.95 5.50
CA GLY A 434 4.84 -25.04 5.05
C GLY A 434 5.03 -25.07 3.53
N LYS A 435 3.97 -24.82 2.76
CA LYS A 435 4.06 -24.72 1.29
C LYS A 435 4.84 -23.48 0.85
N MET A 436 4.69 -22.35 1.54
CA MET A 436 5.48 -21.15 1.30
C MET A 436 6.97 -21.39 1.59
N GLU A 437 7.35 -22.20 2.58
CA GLU A 437 8.76 -22.56 2.79
C GLU A 437 9.34 -23.25 1.55
N ASN A 438 8.64 -24.25 1.00
CA ASN A 438 9.07 -24.96 -0.21
C ASN A 438 9.19 -24.02 -1.42
N CYS A 439 8.26 -23.07 -1.55
CA CYS A 439 8.34 -22.03 -2.59
C CYS A 439 9.58 -21.13 -2.42
N LEU A 440 9.89 -20.72 -1.18
CA LEU A 440 11.07 -19.91 -0.88
C LEU A 440 12.38 -20.70 -1.11
N ILE A 441 12.44 -21.99 -0.79
CA ILE A 441 13.59 -22.85 -1.12
C ILE A 441 13.83 -22.85 -2.64
N ARG A 442 12.77 -23.04 -3.45
CA ARG A 442 12.89 -23.04 -4.91
C ARG A 442 13.35 -21.70 -5.49
N VAL A 443 12.96 -20.58 -4.87
CA VAL A 443 13.49 -19.24 -5.25
C VAL A 443 14.99 -19.18 -5.00
N GLU A 444 15.46 -19.72 -3.87
CA GLU A 444 16.88 -19.80 -3.47
C GLU A 444 17.70 -20.64 -4.47
N GLU A 445 17.18 -21.80 -4.86
CA GLU A 445 17.78 -22.70 -5.86
C GLU A 445 17.88 -22.04 -7.25
N ASN A 446 16.81 -21.38 -7.70
CA ASN A 446 16.79 -20.67 -8.99
C ASN A 446 17.78 -19.49 -9.02
N LEU A 447 17.86 -18.71 -7.94
CA LEU A 447 18.82 -17.62 -7.82
C LEU A 447 20.27 -18.13 -7.92
N ALA A 448 20.58 -19.24 -7.24
CA ALA A 448 21.89 -19.88 -7.30
C ALA A 448 22.23 -20.40 -8.71
N ALA A 449 21.23 -20.89 -9.48
CA ALA A 449 21.42 -21.37 -10.85
C ALA A 449 21.68 -20.24 -11.86
N THR A 450 21.13 -19.04 -11.65
CA THR A 450 21.22 -17.91 -12.61
C THR A 450 22.56 -17.14 -12.63
N GLY A 451 23.58 -17.58 -11.88
CA GLY A 451 24.81 -16.83 -11.60
C GLY A 451 25.77 -16.50 -12.76
N SER A 452 25.36 -16.61 -14.03
CA SER A 452 26.24 -16.32 -15.19
C SER A 452 25.51 -15.94 -16.50
N SER A 453 24.22 -15.62 -16.47
CA SER A 453 23.45 -15.28 -17.68
C SER A 453 22.41 -14.20 -17.42
N GLU A 454 22.65 -12.98 -17.94
CA GLU A 454 21.59 -11.97 -18.07
C GLU A 454 20.53 -12.49 -19.06
N GLY A 455 19.25 -12.42 -18.66
CA GLY A 455 18.15 -12.99 -19.45
C GLY A 455 16.91 -13.30 -18.60
N GLU A 456 16.07 -12.29 -18.39
CA GLU A 456 14.90 -12.37 -17.51
C GLU A 456 13.80 -13.31 -18.05
N TYR A 457 13.58 -14.43 -17.36
CA TYR A 457 12.32 -15.19 -17.40
C TYR A 457 11.97 -15.69 -15.99
N LEU A 458 11.72 -14.74 -15.08
CA LEU A 458 11.27 -15.02 -13.72
C LEU A 458 9.74 -15.10 -13.69
N SER A 459 9.19 -16.10 -13.01
CA SER A 459 7.73 -16.32 -13.00
C SER A 459 7.00 -15.15 -12.34
N SER A 460 5.98 -14.62 -13.03
CA SER A 460 5.10 -13.57 -12.50
C SER A 460 4.34 -14.00 -11.24
N GLU A 461 4.24 -15.30 -10.99
CA GLU A 461 3.63 -15.93 -9.81
C GLU A 461 4.29 -15.48 -8.50
N TRP A 462 5.60 -15.26 -8.49
CA TRP A 462 6.36 -14.89 -7.28
C TRP A 462 5.95 -13.52 -6.72
N SER A 463 5.35 -12.66 -7.56
CA SER A 463 4.85 -11.34 -7.15
C SER A 463 3.81 -11.39 -6.02
N GLN A 464 3.13 -12.53 -5.84
CA GLN A 464 2.10 -12.68 -4.80
C GLN A 464 2.65 -13.22 -3.47
N TYR A 465 3.90 -13.68 -3.41
CA TYR A 465 4.46 -14.32 -2.21
C TYR A 465 4.54 -13.35 -1.03
N LEU A 466 4.90 -12.07 -1.26
CA LEU A 466 4.90 -11.03 -0.23
C LEU A 466 3.49 -10.78 0.35
N ALA A 467 2.46 -10.80 -0.50
CA ALA A 467 1.07 -10.63 -0.06
C ALA A 467 0.59 -11.84 0.77
N ILE A 468 0.91 -13.07 0.35
CA ILE A 468 0.59 -14.28 1.13
C ILE A 468 1.34 -14.27 2.48
N LEU A 469 2.63 -13.95 2.48
CA LEU A 469 3.45 -13.84 3.71
C LEU A 469 2.91 -12.79 4.68
N LYS A 470 2.40 -11.66 4.18
CA LYS A 470 1.76 -10.62 4.98
C LYS A 470 0.51 -11.14 5.69
N GLU A 471 -0.35 -11.87 4.98
CA GLU A 471 -1.55 -12.46 5.60
C GLU A 471 -1.20 -13.58 6.57
N LEU A 472 -0.14 -14.36 6.31
CA LEU A 472 0.39 -15.36 7.26
C LEU A 472 0.95 -14.73 8.54
N ASN A 473 1.72 -13.64 8.45
CA ASN A 473 2.08 -12.81 9.61
C ASN A 473 0.82 -12.29 10.33
N GLY A 474 -0.20 -11.93 9.55
CA GLY A 474 -1.48 -11.49 10.06
C GLY A 474 -2.23 -12.53 10.88
N ILE A 475 -2.09 -13.82 10.54
CA ILE A 475 -2.68 -14.95 11.27
C ILE A 475 -1.78 -15.41 12.43
N SER A 476 -0.46 -15.38 12.27
CA SER A 476 0.51 -15.86 13.27
C SER A 476 0.33 -15.14 14.62
N LYS A 477 0.09 -13.83 14.58
CA LYS A 477 -0.21 -12.95 15.74
C LYS A 477 -1.45 -13.36 16.56
N LEU A 478 -2.28 -14.30 16.08
CA LEU A 478 -3.43 -14.84 16.82
C LEU A 478 -3.06 -16.00 17.77
N TYR A 479 -2.00 -16.77 17.49
CA TYR A 479 -1.75 -18.06 18.13
C TYR A 479 -0.42 -18.10 18.90
N GLN A 480 -0.42 -18.78 20.03
CA GLN A 480 0.76 -18.92 20.89
C GLN A 480 1.85 -19.74 20.18
N GLY A 481 3.02 -19.13 19.95
CA GLY A 481 4.17 -19.73 19.29
C GLY A 481 4.17 -19.65 17.76
N ALA A 482 3.04 -19.31 17.12
CA ALA A 482 2.96 -19.22 15.66
C ALA A 482 3.74 -18.04 15.08
N GLU A 483 3.79 -16.91 15.78
CA GLU A 483 4.62 -15.75 15.39
C GLU A 483 6.12 -16.10 15.41
N GLU A 484 6.58 -16.82 16.43
CA GLU A 484 7.96 -17.31 16.52
C GLU A 484 8.28 -18.30 15.38
N GLN A 485 7.39 -19.25 15.12
CA GLN A 485 7.50 -20.20 13.99
C GLN A 485 7.59 -19.47 12.63
N PHE A 486 6.71 -18.49 12.40
CA PHE A 486 6.69 -17.67 11.18
C PHE A 486 8.01 -16.91 10.98
N TRP A 487 8.48 -16.19 12.01
CA TRP A 487 9.74 -15.44 11.91
C TRP A 487 10.97 -16.35 11.84
N MET A 488 10.98 -17.51 12.49
CA MET A 488 12.07 -18.50 12.31
C MET A 488 12.19 -18.99 10.87
N LEU A 489 11.07 -19.25 10.19
CA LEU A 489 11.07 -19.64 8.77
C LEU A 489 11.65 -18.52 7.90
N LEU A 490 11.24 -17.26 8.11
CA LEU A 490 11.79 -16.12 7.37
C LEU A 490 13.27 -15.87 7.65
N ARG A 491 13.76 -16.13 8.88
CA ARG A 491 15.21 -16.12 9.19
C ARG A 491 15.96 -17.17 8.38
N ASN A 492 15.40 -18.38 8.27
CA ASN A 492 16.01 -19.50 7.55
C ASN A 492 15.99 -19.32 6.02
N ARG A 493 15.03 -18.54 5.49
CA ARG A 493 14.85 -18.25 4.04
C ARG A 493 15.13 -16.79 3.70
N LYS A 494 16.09 -16.19 4.41
CA LYS A 494 16.44 -14.77 4.31
C LYS A 494 16.80 -14.35 2.88
N SER A 495 17.61 -15.14 2.18
CA SER A 495 18.05 -14.88 0.81
C SER A 495 16.88 -14.75 -0.16
N SER A 496 15.96 -15.71 -0.16
CA SER A 496 14.76 -15.66 -1.00
C SER A 496 13.83 -14.49 -0.63
N LEU A 497 13.64 -14.22 0.67
CA LEU A 497 12.84 -13.09 1.12
C LEU A 497 13.40 -11.75 0.62
N CYS A 498 14.71 -11.52 0.77
CA CYS A 498 15.38 -10.32 0.31
C CYS A 498 15.24 -10.12 -1.21
N ALA A 499 15.47 -11.17 -2.00
CA ALA A 499 15.30 -11.13 -3.45
C ALA A 499 13.85 -10.84 -3.88
N LEU A 500 12.86 -11.34 -3.15
CA LEU A 500 11.45 -11.02 -3.39
C LEU A 500 11.12 -9.56 -3.06
N ILE A 501 11.66 -9.03 -1.96
CA ILE A 501 11.49 -7.62 -1.56
C ILE A 501 12.01 -6.70 -2.68
N ILE A 502 13.26 -6.86 -3.09
CA ILE A 502 13.92 -5.96 -4.06
C ILE A 502 13.23 -5.99 -5.44
N ARG A 503 12.65 -7.13 -5.83
CA ARG A 503 12.04 -7.32 -7.17
C ARG A 503 10.54 -7.02 -7.23
N PHE A 504 9.79 -7.25 -6.16
CA PHE A 504 8.32 -7.25 -6.21
C PHE A 504 7.61 -6.33 -5.22
N ALA A 505 8.30 -5.80 -4.20
CA ALA A 505 7.65 -4.92 -3.23
C ALA A 505 7.29 -3.57 -3.87
N LYS A 506 6.02 -3.17 -3.77
CA LYS A 506 5.52 -1.90 -4.36
C LYS A 506 5.25 -0.85 -3.28
N ARG A 507 5.47 0.42 -3.61
CA ARG A 507 5.21 1.59 -2.73
C ARG A 507 3.76 1.69 -2.25
N ASN A 508 2.80 1.23 -3.05
CA ASN A 508 1.36 1.21 -2.72
C ASN A 508 0.96 0.04 -1.80
N GLU A 509 1.85 -0.95 -1.61
CA GLU A 509 1.62 -2.11 -0.77
C GLU A 509 2.28 -1.88 0.60
N ASP A 510 1.54 -2.16 1.68
CA ASP A 510 2.11 -2.07 3.02
C ASP A 510 2.96 -3.31 3.33
N ASN A 511 4.21 -3.26 2.85
CA ASN A 511 5.29 -4.23 3.08
C ASN A 511 6.21 -3.83 4.27
N ARG A 512 5.92 -2.71 4.95
CA ARG A 512 6.73 -2.17 6.05
C ARG A 512 6.81 -3.07 7.27
N TRP A 513 5.87 -3.99 7.45
CA TRP A 513 5.87 -4.98 8.55
C TRP A 513 7.13 -5.86 8.57
N LEU A 514 7.81 -6.03 7.42
CA LEU A 514 9.11 -6.73 7.33
C LEU A 514 10.23 -6.00 8.07
N LEU A 515 10.12 -4.67 8.21
CA LEU A 515 11.10 -3.83 8.92
C LEU A 515 10.94 -3.88 10.45
N GLU A 516 9.88 -4.51 10.96
CA GLU A 516 9.73 -4.80 12.41
C GLU A 516 10.82 -5.78 12.88
N HIS A 517 11.35 -6.62 11.98
CA HIS A 517 12.32 -7.68 12.25
C HIS A 517 13.54 -7.60 11.32
N LYS A 518 14.49 -6.72 11.66
CA LYS A 518 15.69 -6.44 10.85
C LYS A 518 16.54 -7.68 10.56
N ASP A 519 16.48 -8.69 11.43
CA ASP A 519 17.20 -9.95 11.34
C ASP A 519 16.79 -10.79 10.12
N VAL A 520 15.54 -10.72 9.65
CA VAL A 520 15.10 -11.41 8.42
C VAL A 520 15.41 -10.67 7.12
N THR A 521 15.94 -9.45 7.18
CA THR A 521 16.26 -8.61 6.01
C THR A 521 17.75 -8.27 5.95
N ASP A 522 18.29 -8.05 4.75
CA ASP A 522 19.62 -7.48 4.56
C ASP A 522 19.58 -5.96 4.33
N PHE A 523 20.76 -5.34 4.26
CA PHE A 523 20.90 -3.91 3.98
C PHE A 523 20.16 -3.49 2.71
N GLU A 524 20.31 -4.22 1.61
CA GLU A 524 19.73 -3.83 0.33
C GLU A 524 18.19 -3.81 0.39
N SER A 525 17.60 -4.83 1.01
CA SER A 525 16.15 -4.93 1.23
C SER A 525 15.63 -3.84 2.18
N ARG A 526 16.34 -3.57 3.28
CA ARG A 526 15.97 -2.51 4.23
C ARG A 526 16.06 -1.14 3.58
N ARG A 527 17.15 -0.85 2.86
CA ARG A 527 17.33 0.37 2.06
C ARG A 527 16.21 0.51 1.03
N HIS A 528 15.89 -0.55 0.29
CA HIS A 528 14.85 -0.52 -0.74
C HIS A 528 13.47 -0.17 -0.15
N LEU A 529 13.06 -0.83 0.93
CA LEU A 529 11.81 -0.53 1.65
C LEU A 529 11.81 0.86 2.32
N ALA A 530 12.96 1.32 2.83
CA ALA A 530 13.11 2.65 3.41
C ALA A 530 13.02 3.76 2.33
N MET A 531 13.60 3.55 1.16
CA MET A 531 13.51 4.49 0.04
C MET A 531 12.09 4.62 -0.53
N MET A 532 11.24 3.59 -0.40
CA MET A 532 9.80 3.72 -0.73
C MET A 532 9.04 4.70 0.17
N MET A 533 9.57 5.06 1.35
CA MET A 533 8.92 6.04 2.25
C MET A 533 9.05 7.49 1.74
N PHE A 534 9.96 7.75 0.80
CA PHE A 534 10.05 9.00 0.06
C PHE A 534 9.09 9.03 -1.13
N PRO A 535 8.71 10.22 -1.64
CA PRO A 535 7.95 10.36 -2.88
C PRO A 535 8.77 9.88 -4.09
N GLU A 536 8.10 9.73 -5.22
CA GLU A 536 8.74 9.52 -6.52
C GLU A 536 9.16 10.88 -7.07
N VAL A 537 10.46 11.06 -7.33
CA VAL A 537 10.98 12.28 -7.98
C VAL A 537 10.44 12.32 -9.40
N LYS A 538 9.86 13.45 -9.81
CA LYS A 538 9.30 13.61 -11.16
C LYS A 538 10.42 13.88 -12.17
N GLU A 539 10.29 13.33 -13.37
CA GLU A 539 11.20 13.60 -14.49
C GLU A 539 10.79 14.88 -15.27
N ASP A 540 9.57 15.38 -15.04
CA ASP A 540 9.03 16.59 -15.66
C ASP A 540 9.67 17.85 -15.06
N TYR A 541 10.67 18.39 -15.78
CA TYR A 541 11.45 19.56 -15.35
C TYR A 541 10.61 20.82 -15.05
N GLU A 542 9.40 20.96 -15.62
CA GLU A 542 8.53 22.12 -15.38
C GLU A 542 7.89 22.14 -13.97
N GLU A 543 7.93 21.03 -13.23
CA GLU A 543 7.37 20.94 -11.87
C GLU A 543 8.44 20.94 -10.75
N LEU A 544 9.73 21.01 -11.10
CA LEU A 544 10.83 20.99 -10.13
C LEU A 544 10.94 22.32 -9.36
N HIS A 545 11.41 22.24 -8.10
CA HIS A 545 11.70 23.41 -7.28
C HIS A 545 13.01 24.07 -7.74
N GLU A 546 12.91 25.18 -8.47
CA GLU A 546 14.04 25.92 -9.04
C GLU A 546 14.86 26.70 -7.97
N MET A 547 16.18 26.58 -8.05
CA MET A 547 17.15 27.22 -7.16
C MET A 547 18.29 27.86 -7.95
N LEU A 548 18.53 29.16 -7.75
CA LEU A 548 19.61 29.92 -8.39
C LEU A 548 20.50 30.56 -7.33
N ILE A 549 21.70 30.00 -7.12
CA ILE A 549 22.53 30.27 -5.94
C ILE A 549 23.90 30.87 -6.32
N ASP A 550 24.39 31.82 -5.53
CA ASP A 550 25.77 32.31 -5.59
C ASP A 550 26.70 31.36 -4.82
N ARG A 551 27.78 30.86 -5.43
CA ARG A 551 28.78 30.01 -4.74
C ARG A 551 29.35 30.69 -3.48
N SER A 552 29.48 32.03 -3.48
CA SER A 552 29.98 32.80 -2.33
C SER A 552 28.97 32.91 -1.17
N GLN A 553 27.69 32.64 -1.42
CA GLN A 553 26.59 32.67 -0.43
C GLN A 553 25.87 31.32 -0.33
N LEU A 554 26.57 30.22 -0.66
CA LEU A 554 26.00 28.87 -0.78
C LEU A 554 25.07 28.49 0.38
N LEU A 555 25.54 28.58 1.63
CA LEU A 555 24.78 28.13 2.80
C LEU A 555 23.58 29.04 3.11
N SER A 556 23.73 30.35 2.97
CA SER A 556 22.68 31.34 3.26
C SER A 556 21.56 31.30 2.20
N GLU A 557 21.91 31.25 0.92
CA GLU A 557 20.89 31.16 -0.14
C GLU A 557 20.23 29.78 -0.18
N SER A 558 20.98 28.69 0.05
CA SER A 558 20.38 27.35 0.20
C SER A 558 19.38 27.29 1.34
N PHE A 559 19.69 27.95 2.47
CA PHE A 559 18.77 28.04 3.60
C PHE A 559 17.46 28.72 3.20
N GLU A 560 17.52 29.89 2.55
CA GLU A 560 16.30 30.60 2.12
C GLU A 560 15.45 29.78 1.14
N TYR A 561 16.07 29.11 0.16
CA TYR A 561 15.37 28.28 -0.83
C TYR A 561 14.73 27.01 -0.27
N ILE A 562 15.29 26.40 0.78
CA ILE A 562 14.86 25.08 1.30
C ILE A 562 14.14 25.16 2.65
N ALA A 563 14.50 26.10 3.54
CA ALA A 563 13.89 26.21 4.88
C ALA A 563 12.44 26.72 4.81
N HIS A 564 12.17 27.67 3.90
CA HIS A 564 10.87 28.33 3.76
C HIS A 564 9.98 27.70 2.67
N ALA A 565 10.49 26.73 1.89
CA ALA A 565 9.72 26.05 0.85
C ALA A 565 8.58 25.19 1.42
N ASP A 566 7.55 25.00 0.60
CA ASP A 566 6.44 24.10 0.87
C ASP A 566 6.91 22.64 0.71
N PRO A 567 6.56 21.70 1.61
CA PRO A 567 7.00 20.31 1.48
C PRO A 567 6.62 19.69 0.13
N GLU A 568 5.42 19.99 -0.35
CA GLU A 568 4.87 19.53 -1.62
C GLU A 568 5.66 20.01 -2.85
N SER A 569 6.27 21.20 -2.82
CA SER A 569 7.16 21.64 -3.93
C SER A 569 8.49 20.89 -3.91
N LEU A 570 9.02 20.62 -2.72
CA LEU A 570 10.24 19.83 -2.55
C LEU A 570 10.05 18.34 -2.92
N HIS A 571 8.82 17.82 -2.84
CA HIS A 571 8.50 16.43 -3.24
C HIS A 571 8.57 16.20 -4.75
N ALA A 572 8.38 17.23 -5.58
CA ALA A 572 8.51 17.09 -7.03
C ALA A 572 9.97 16.81 -7.46
N GLY A 573 10.93 17.34 -6.70
CA GLY A 573 12.36 17.30 -6.98
C GLY A 573 12.96 18.71 -7.05
N LEU A 574 14.28 18.79 -7.23
CA LEU A 574 15.02 20.05 -7.25
C LEU A 574 15.62 20.32 -8.64
N PHE A 575 15.59 21.58 -9.07
CA PHE A 575 16.37 22.08 -10.21
C PHE A 575 17.36 23.14 -9.71
N MET A 576 18.63 23.02 -10.09
CA MET A 576 19.74 23.77 -9.47
C MET A 576 20.64 24.41 -10.52
N GLU A 577 20.89 25.72 -10.36
CA GLU A 577 21.82 26.51 -11.16
C GLU A 577 22.71 27.38 -10.25
N PHE A 578 23.98 27.56 -10.64
CA PHE A 578 24.86 28.55 -10.00
C PHE A 578 24.87 29.87 -10.79
N LYS A 579 24.82 30.99 -10.07
CA LYS A 579 24.80 32.32 -10.69
C LYS A 579 26.08 32.57 -11.48
N ASN A 580 25.91 33.00 -12.73
CA ASN A 580 26.98 33.29 -13.71
C ASN A 580 27.71 32.04 -14.24
N GLU A 581 27.18 30.83 -14.02
CA GLU A 581 27.66 29.59 -14.64
C GLU A 581 26.66 29.12 -15.71
N GLU A 582 27.16 28.51 -16.80
CA GLU A 582 26.32 27.94 -17.87
C GLU A 582 25.90 26.49 -17.60
N ALA A 583 26.47 25.87 -16.56
CA ALA A 583 26.22 24.47 -16.20
C ALA A 583 24.88 24.32 -15.47
N THR A 584 24.06 23.37 -15.94
CA THR A 584 22.74 23.06 -15.36
C THR A 584 22.49 21.55 -15.32
N GLY A 585 21.49 21.12 -14.55
CA GLY A 585 20.99 19.73 -14.52
C GLY A 585 21.58 18.84 -13.41
N PRO A 586 21.39 17.51 -13.50
CA PRO A 586 21.60 16.58 -12.37
C PRO A 586 23.02 16.56 -11.79
N GLY A 587 24.04 16.86 -12.58
CA GLY A 587 25.43 16.96 -12.12
C GLY A 587 25.68 18.15 -11.19
N VAL A 588 25.03 19.29 -11.45
CA VAL A 588 25.10 20.49 -10.61
C VAL A 588 24.33 20.27 -9.30
N LEU A 589 23.20 19.58 -9.37
CA LEU A 589 22.44 19.20 -8.17
C LEU A 589 23.25 18.28 -7.23
N ARG A 590 23.96 17.28 -7.77
CA ARG A 590 24.85 16.41 -6.97
C ARG A 590 26.01 17.17 -6.34
N GLU A 591 26.62 18.10 -7.07
CA GLU A 591 27.64 19.01 -6.51
C GLU A 591 27.06 19.83 -5.36
N TRP A 592 25.90 20.48 -5.58
CA TRP A 592 25.26 21.31 -4.57
C TRP A 592 24.99 20.52 -3.28
N PHE A 593 24.44 19.30 -3.37
CA PHE A 593 24.22 18.42 -2.22
C PHE A 593 25.50 18.15 -1.43
N PHE A 594 26.62 17.88 -2.10
CA PHE A 594 27.91 17.65 -1.46
C PHE A 594 28.41 18.93 -0.76
N LEU A 595 28.43 20.07 -1.47
CA LEU A 595 28.94 21.34 -0.93
C LEU A 595 28.08 21.88 0.22
N VAL A 596 26.75 21.80 0.13
CA VAL A 596 25.85 22.30 1.18
C VAL A 596 25.93 21.41 2.43
N CYS A 597 26.09 20.09 2.30
CA CYS A 597 26.33 19.22 3.44
C CYS A 597 27.70 19.51 4.08
N GLN A 598 28.76 19.69 3.29
CA GLN A 598 30.06 20.10 3.82
C GLN A 598 29.97 21.43 4.60
N ALA A 599 29.15 22.38 4.14
CA ALA A 599 28.90 23.63 4.86
C ALA A 599 28.07 23.43 6.16
N ILE A 600 26.99 22.66 6.12
CA ILE A 600 26.14 22.38 7.30
C ILE A 600 26.94 21.71 8.43
N PHE A 601 27.79 20.73 8.09
CA PHE A 601 28.58 19.95 9.04
C PHE A 601 29.99 20.52 9.28
N ASN A 602 30.32 21.72 8.75
CA ASN A 602 31.56 22.41 9.10
C ASN A 602 31.54 22.79 10.60
N PRO A 603 32.52 22.35 11.41
CA PRO A 603 32.62 22.71 12.83
C PRO A 603 32.63 24.23 13.11
N GLU A 604 33.09 25.05 12.16
CA GLU A 604 33.10 26.52 12.27
C GLU A 604 31.69 27.12 12.34
N ASN A 605 30.69 26.44 11.76
CA ASN A 605 29.29 26.85 11.81
C ASN A 605 28.58 26.45 13.11
N ALA A 606 29.25 25.72 14.02
CA ALA A 606 28.78 25.40 15.36
C ALA A 606 27.40 24.70 15.50
N LEU A 607 26.81 24.22 14.39
CA LEU A 607 25.58 23.41 14.39
C LEU A 607 25.84 21.98 14.86
N PHE A 608 26.86 21.34 14.29
CA PHE A 608 27.24 19.96 14.59
C PHE A 608 28.68 19.88 15.08
N VAL A 609 28.97 18.88 15.92
CA VAL A 609 30.31 18.59 16.44
C VAL A 609 30.76 17.23 15.92
N PRO A 610 31.99 17.10 15.39
CA PRO A 610 32.55 15.81 15.00
C PRO A 610 32.91 14.97 16.23
N CYS A 611 32.71 13.66 16.17
CA CYS A 611 33.11 12.74 17.23
C CYS A 611 34.65 12.67 17.36
N SER A 612 35.13 12.37 18.58
CA SER A 612 36.57 12.41 18.87
C SER A 612 37.36 11.32 18.12
N ASN A 613 36.75 10.13 17.95
CA ASN A 613 37.39 8.96 17.33
C ASN A 613 37.20 8.91 15.81
N ASP A 614 36.03 9.33 15.30
CA ASP A 614 35.73 9.42 13.86
C ASP A 614 35.22 10.81 13.51
N ARG A 615 36.05 11.59 12.81
CA ARG A 615 35.74 12.98 12.41
C ARG A 615 34.68 13.07 11.31
N ARG A 616 34.24 11.95 10.73
CA ARG A 616 33.12 11.89 9.76
C ARG A 616 31.77 11.79 10.45
N ARG A 617 31.74 11.37 11.72
CA ARG A 617 30.54 11.23 12.54
C ARG A 617 30.21 12.51 13.25
N PHE A 618 28.97 12.94 13.14
CA PHE A 618 28.49 14.20 13.70
C PHE A 618 27.29 14.01 14.64
N PHE A 619 27.25 14.84 15.68
CA PHE A 619 26.09 15.00 16.57
C PHE A 619 25.75 16.50 16.77
N PRO A 620 24.49 16.86 17.07
CA PRO A 620 24.09 18.24 17.32
C PRO A 620 24.90 18.88 18.46
N ASN A 621 25.35 20.12 18.27
CA ASN A 621 26.13 20.84 19.27
C ASN A 621 25.27 21.25 20.48
N PRO A 622 25.56 20.76 21.71
CA PRO A 622 24.86 21.20 22.92
C PRO A 622 25.04 22.69 23.21
N GLY A 623 26.16 23.28 22.78
CA GLY A 623 26.45 24.71 22.94
C GLY A 623 25.62 25.64 22.05
N SER A 624 24.98 25.11 21.00
CA SER A 624 24.17 25.90 20.05
C SER A 624 23.02 26.64 20.75
N ARG A 625 22.48 26.04 21.83
CA ARG A 625 21.35 26.56 22.62
C ARG A 625 21.54 27.96 23.19
N ASN A 626 22.79 28.42 23.41
CA ASN A 626 23.08 29.64 24.20
C ASN A 626 23.81 30.76 23.43
N GLY A 627 23.66 30.81 22.10
CA GLY A 627 23.71 32.09 21.38
C GLY A 627 25.08 32.68 21.03
N TYR A 628 26.11 31.85 20.85
CA TYR A 628 27.35 32.24 20.14
C TYR A 628 27.44 31.53 18.79
N PHE A 629 26.44 31.77 17.93
CA PHE A 629 26.66 31.63 16.49
C PHE A 629 27.73 32.65 16.10
N SER A 630 28.73 32.23 15.30
CA SER A 630 29.87 33.10 15.01
C SER A 630 29.39 34.40 14.32
N ARG A 631 29.70 35.52 14.96
CA ARG A 631 29.27 36.87 14.57
C ARG A 631 29.75 37.27 13.16
N THR A 632 30.67 36.52 12.56
CA THR A 632 31.16 36.70 11.20
C THR A 632 30.24 36.13 10.12
N VAL A 633 29.44 35.10 10.38
CA VAL A 633 28.49 34.54 9.40
C VAL A 633 27.13 35.24 9.50
N PHE A 634 26.67 35.54 10.71
CA PHE A 634 25.32 36.06 10.97
C PHE A 634 25.16 37.57 10.69
N ALA A 635 26.26 38.33 10.68
CA ALA A 635 26.22 39.77 10.41
C ALA A 635 26.06 40.10 8.91
N ALA A 636 26.35 39.15 8.00
CA ALA A 636 26.38 39.41 6.56
C ALA A 636 24.99 39.37 5.90
N SER A 637 24.06 38.57 6.40
CA SER A 637 22.80 38.26 5.71
C SER A 637 21.61 39.19 6.03
N THR A 638 21.52 39.75 7.25
CA THR A 638 20.27 40.41 7.72
C THR A 638 20.39 41.88 8.13
N GLY A 639 21.61 42.42 8.30
CA GLY A 639 21.83 43.85 8.58
C GLY A 639 21.18 44.41 9.87
N ARG A 640 20.63 43.57 10.75
CA ARG A 640 19.91 43.97 11.96
C ARG A 640 20.63 43.52 13.23
N ILE A 641 21.22 44.48 13.94
CA ILE A 641 21.85 44.24 15.25
C ILE A 641 20.76 44.27 16.33
N GLY A 642 20.14 43.12 16.60
CA GLY A 642 19.27 42.90 17.76
C GLY A 642 20.08 42.47 18.99
N SER A 643 19.70 42.94 20.18
CA SER A 643 20.36 42.58 21.44
C SER A 643 19.46 41.73 22.33
N SER A 644 20.07 40.73 22.98
CA SER A 644 19.52 39.81 23.97
C SER A 644 18.61 38.67 23.48
N ARG A 645 18.86 37.49 24.09
CA ARG A 645 18.17 36.19 23.92
C ARG A 645 18.43 35.50 22.58
N VAL A 646 18.58 34.18 22.68
CA VAL A 646 18.97 33.22 21.63
C VAL A 646 18.22 33.47 20.33
N ASP A 647 18.95 33.57 19.22
CA ASP A 647 18.35 33.74 17.89
C ASP A 647 17.53 32.49 17.51
N PRO A 648 16.22 32.61 17.24
CA PRO A 648 15.38 31.49 16.79
C PRO A 648 15.90 30.80 15.53
N LEU A 649 16.70 31.50 14.71
CA LEU A 649 17.19 31.02 13.42
C LEU A 649 18.03 29.74 13.52
N HIS A 650 18.72 29.47 14.64
CA HIS A 650 19.54 28.27 14.78
C HIS A 650 18.73 26.95 14.75
N LEU A 651 17.52 26.95 15.31
CA LEU A 651 16.62 25.79 15.26
C LEU A 651 16.06 25.58 13.84
N GLU A 652 15.83 26.66 13.10
CA GLU A 652 15.45 26.57 11.69
C GLU A 652 16.61 26.03 10.83
N TYR A 653 17.88 26.32 11.15
CA TYR A 653 19.02 25.66 10.51
C TYR A 653 19.06 24.14 10.75
N PHE A 654 18.63 23.64 11.91
CA PHE A 654 18.47 22.18 12.12
C PHE A 654 17.32 21.61 11.28
N ARG A 655 16.19 22.31 11.16
CA ARG A 655 15.08 21.92 10.27
C ARG A 655 15.51 21.90 8.79
N PHE A 656 16.26 22.90 8.36
CA PHE A 656 16.91 22.95 7.04
C PHE A 656 17.85 21.77 6.82
N ALA A 657 18.75 21.47 7.77
CA ALA A 657 19.65 20.32 7.68
C ALA A 657 18.89 18.99 7.59
N GLY A 658 17.79 18.85 8.33
CA GLY A 658 16.88 17.70 8.24
C GLY A 658 16.27 17.54 6.85
N ARG A 659 15.77 18.63 6.26
CA ARG A 659 15.27 18.66 4.87
C ARG A 659 16.36 18.28 3.87
N VAL A 660 17.54 18.89 3.95
CA VAL A 660 18.66 18.65 3.03
C VAL A 660 19.12 17.19 3.04
N ILE A 661 19.28 16.57 4.23
CA ILE A 661 19.66 15.15 4.32
C ILE A 661 18.56 14.24 3.74
N ALA A 662 17.29 14.53 4.02
CA ALA A 662 16.18 13.75 3.48
C ALA A 662 16.08 13.90 1.95
N LEU A 663 16.32 15.09 1.40
CA LEU A 663 16.41 15.35 -0.04
C LEU A 663 17.59 14.63 -0.69
N ALA A 664 18.77 14.60 -0.04
CA ALA A 664 19.93 13.87 -0.54
C ALA A 664 19.65 12.36 -0.66
N LEU A 665 18.96 11.77 0.34
CA LEU A 665 18.52 10.38 0.31
C LEU A 665 17.48 10.13 -0.80
N MET A 666 16.49 11.02 -0.95
CA MET A 666 15.46 10.95 -2.00
C MET A 666 16.09 10.96 -3.42
N HIS A 667 17.09 11.81 -3.65
CA HIS A 667 17.87 11.87 -4.89
C HIS A 667 19.02 10.84 -4.96
N LYS A 668 19.14 9.94 -3.97
CA LYS A 668 20.15 8.86 -3.87
C LYS A 668 21.62 9.34 -3.92
N VAL A 669 21.91 10.55 -3.43
CA VAL A 669 23.25 11.16 -3.47
C VAL A 669 24.04 10.87 -2.19
N GLN A 670 25.25 10.32 -2.33
CA GLN A 670 26.17 10.14 -1.21
C GLN A 670 26.87 11.46 -0.88
N VAL A 671 26.49 12.06 0.25
CA VAL A 671 26.93 13.38 0.72
C VAL A 671 28.18 13.36 1.61
N GLY A 672 28.66 12.17 1.99
CA GLY A 672 29.95 12.01 2.70
C GLY A 672 29.93 12.36 4.19
N VAL A 673 28.75 12.50 4.79
CA VAL A 673 28.55 12.73 6.24
C VAL A 673 27.82 11.54 6.86
N VAL A 674 28.15 11.21 8.11
CA VAL A 674 27.52 10.13 8.88
C VAL A 674 27.11 10.60 10.27
N PHE A 675 26.14 9.92 10.87
CA PHE A 675 25.62 10.31 12.18
C PHE A 675 26.33 9.56 13.30
N ASP A 676 26.42 10.23 14.45
CA ASP A 676 26.76 9.58 15.70
C ASP A 676 25.63 8.65 16.17
N ARG A 677 26.00 7.57 16.86
CA ARG A 677 25.08 6.56 17.39
C ARG A 677 24.00 7.15 18.31
N VAL A 678 24.38 8.10 19.15
CA VAL A 678 23.48 8.76 20.13
C VAL A 678 22.51 9.70 19.43
N PHE A 679 22.92 10.33 18.33
CA PHE A 679 22.03 11.15 17.49
C PHE A 679 21.03 10.27 16.72
N PHE A 680 21.51 9.20 16.08
CA PHE A 680 20.67 8.23 15.36
C PHE A 680 19.60 7.60 16.27
N GLN A 681 19.99 7.13 17.47
CA GLN A 681 19.07 6.54 18.43
C GLN A 681 17.98 7.52 18.90
N GLN A 682 18.29 8.82 19.01
CA GLN A 682 17.27 9.83 19.34
C GLN A 682 16.28 10.06 18.19
N LEU A 683 16.73 10.03 16.94
CA LEU A 683 15.85 10.11 15.76
C LEU A 683 14.95 8.86 15.64
N ALA A 684 15.46 7.68 16.01
CA ALA A 684 14.67 6.46 16.21
C ALA A 684 13.80 6.49 17.50
N GLY A 685 13.94 7.53 18.33
CA GLY A 685 13.28 7.71 19.62
C GLY A 685 13.48 6.52 20.57
N MET A 686 14.71 6.01 20.63
CA MET A 686 15.22 5.00 21.56
C MET A 686 15.86 5.66 22.79
N HIS A 687 16.07 4.88 23.85
CA HIS A 687 16.79 5.33 25.04
C HIS A 687 18.30 5.17 24.87
N ILE A 688 19.06 6.16 25.32
CA ILE A 688 20.53 6.18 25.28
C ILE A 688 21.08 5.50 26.53
N SER A 689 21.98 4.53 26.36
CA SER A 689 22.69 3.86 27.44
C SER A 689 24.15 4.34 27.56
N LEU A 690 24.86 3.88 28.61
CA LEU A 690 26.30 4.13 28.78
C LEU A 690 27.13 3.60 27.62
N GLU A 691 26.74 2.47 27.01
CA GLU A 691 27.53 1.86 25.93
C GLU A 691 27.37 2.59 24.60
N ASP A 692 26.28 3.35 24.43
CA ASP A 692 26.03 4.11 23.19
C ASP A 692 26.91 5.37 23.11
N ILE A 693 27.27 5.98 24.25
CA ILE A 693 28.13 7.17 24.30
C ILE A 693 29.64 6.86 24.19
N ARG A 694 30.01 5.57 24.07
CA ARG A 694 31.41 5.09 24.11
C ARG A 694 32.31 5.79 23.08
N GLU A 695 31.81 5.93 21.84
CA GLU A 695 32.55 6.55 20.74
C GLU A 695 32.28 8.07 20.62
N THR A 696 31.13 8.53 21.10
CA THR A 696 30.71 9.94 21.11
C THR A 696 31.56 10.76 22.09
N ASP A 697 31.74 10.27 23.32
CA ASP A 697 32.64 10.85 24.32
C ASP A 697 33.35 9.74 25.14
N PRO A 698 34.50 9.25 24.65
CA PRO A 698 35.29 8.22 25.33
C PRO A 698 35.76 8.63 26.74
N CYS A 699 35.97 9.93 26.98
CA CYS A 699 36.42 10.46 28.27
C CYS A 699 35.31 10.39 29.31
N LEU A 700 34.09 10.81 28.95
CA LEU A 700 32.91 10.67 29.81
C LEU A 700 32.55 9.20 30.01
N TYR A 701 32.55 8.39 28.95
CA TYR A 701 32.31 6.94 29.07
C TYR A 701 33.29 6.29 30.07
N SER A 702 34.60 6.56 29.96
CA SER A 702 35.60 6.05 30.91
C SER A 702 35.34 6.52 32.34
N SER A 703 34.92 7.78 32.52
CA SER A 703 34.64 8.36 33.83
C SER A 703 33.39 7.76 34.48
N CYS A 704 32.29 7.65 33.73
CA CYS A 704 31.06 7.00 34.16
C CYS A 704 31.28 5.52 34.50
N LYS A 705 32.01 4.79 33.64
CA LYS A 705 32.34 3.38 33.86
C LYS A 705 33.14 3.17 35.15
N LYS A 706 34.17 4.00 35.39
CA LYS A 706 34.92 4.01 36.66
C LYS A 706 34.02 4.22 37.87
N ILE A 707 33.06 5.15 37.82
CA ILE A 707 32.11 5.41 38.93
C ILE A 707 31.25 4.16 39.23
N LEU A 708 30.78 3.45 38.19
CA LEU A 708 29.99 2.23 38.35
C LEU A 708 30.81 1.02 38.83
N GLU A 709 32.08 0.91 38.42
CA GLU A 709 32.98 -0.20 38.77
C GLU A 709 33.76 0.02 40.08
N MET A 710 33.73 1.24 40.64
CA MET A 710 34.47 1.58 41.86
C MET A 710 34.02 0.77 43.08
N ASP A 711 34.93 0.62 44.04
CA ASP A 711 34.60 -0.01 45.32
C ASP A 711 33.51 0.76 46.10
N ALA A 712 32.66 0.00 46.81
CA ALA A 712 31.50 0.53 47.51
C ALA A 712 31.88 1.30 48.79
N GLU A 713 32.89 0.87 49.54
CA GLU A 713 33.34 1.57 50.74
C GLU A 713 34.05 2.88 50.35
N PHE A 714 34.82 2.86 49.26
CA PHE A 714 35.47 4.07 48.75
C PHE A 714 34.47 5.12 48.23
N ILE A 715 33.44 4.74 47.46
CA ILE A 715 32.43 5.72 47.00
C ILE A 715 31.57 6.24 48.16
N ASP A 716 31.21 5.39 49.13
CA ASP A 716 30.40 5.78 50.30
C ASP A 716 31.15 6.68 51.29
N SER A 717 32.48 6.80 51.16
CA SER A 717 33.32 7.72 51.94
C SER A 717 33.29 9.19 51.47
N ASP A 718 32.57 9.49 50.38
CA ASP A 718 32.51 10.80 49.70
C ASP A 718 33.89 11.36 49.25
N ALA A 719 34.87 10.48 49.07
CA ALA A 719 36.23 10.85 48.64
C ALA A 719 36.29 11.51 47.25
N LEU A 720 35.23 11.38 46.44
CA LEU A 720 35.11 12.03 45.13
C LEU A 720 34.38 13.39 45.16
N GLY A 721 33.67 13.73 46.24
CA GLY A 721 32.88 14.97 46.33
C GLY A 721 31.77 15.10 45.27
N LEU A 722 31.28 13.98 44.72
CA LEU A 722 30.28 13.99 43.64
C LEU A 722 28.88 14.18 44.21
N THR A 723 28.13 15.11 43.61
CA THR A 723 26.71 15.33 43.89
C THR A 723 25.90 15.27 42.59
N PHE A 724 24.57 15.28 42.65
CA PHE A 724 23.69 15.21 41.47
C PHE A 724 23.63 16.54 40.71
N VAL A 725 24.79 17.03 40.27
CA VAL A 725 24.99 18.24 39.47
C VAL A 725 25.98 17.99 38.34
N ARG A 726 25.85 18.75 37.26
CA ARG A 726 26.83 18.81 36.16
C ARG A 726 27.37 20.23 36.05
N GLU A 727 28.68 20.37 35.94
CA GLU A 727 29.33 21.62 35.52
C GLU A 727 29.19 21.76 34.00
N VAL A 728 28.68 22.91 33.56
CA VAL A 728 28.48 23.27 32.16
C VAL A 728 29.24 24.55 31.90
N GLU A 729 30.15 24.52 30.92
CA GLU A 729 30.85 25.72 30.48
C GLU A 729 30.01 26.44 29.42
N GLU A 730 29.33 27.51 29.84
CA GLU A 730 28.49 28.37 29.01
C GLU A 730 29.25 29.69 28.79
N LEU A 731 29.75 29.94 27.58
CA LEU A 731 30.39 31.21 27.19
C LEU A 731 31.64 31.59 28.02
N GLY A 732 32.39 30.59 28.48
CA GLY A 732 33.52 30.76 29.43
C GLY A 732 33.09 31.01 30.87
N SER A 733 31.78 30.99 31.16
CA SER A 733 31.22 30.96 32.51
C SER A 733 30.85 29.54 32.90
N ARG A 734 31.30 29.08 34.07
CA ARG A 734 30.97 27.76 34.61
C ARG A 734 29.67 27.83 35.38
N ARG A 735 28.69 27.03 34.97
CA ARG A 735 27.36 26.93 35.60
C ARG A 735 27.12 25.52 36.10
N LEU A 736 26.54 25.40 37.30
CA LEU A 736 26.06 24.13 37.83
C LEU A 736 24.59 23.91 37.46
N VAL A 737 24.32 22.83 36.73
CA VAL A 737 22.97 22.33 36.42
C VAL A 737 22.66 21.18 37.37
N GLU A 738 21.52 21.22 38.07
CA GLU A 738 21.09 20.12 38.94
C GLU A 738 20.43 19.03 38.11
N LEU A 739 20.91 17.79 38.23
CA LEU A 739 20.38 16.62 37.51
C LEU A 739 19.03 16.15 38.07
N VAL A 740 18.78 16.43 39.34
CA VAL A 740 17.49 16.25 40.04
C VAL A 740 17.21 17.47 40.91
N ALA A 741 15.96 17.71 41.27
CA ALA A 741 15.60 18.81 42.17
C ALA A 741 16.31 18.67 43.54
N GLY A 742 17.14 19.66 43.90
CA GLY A 742 17.94 19.63 45.13
C GLY A 742 19.24 18.82 45.01
N GLY A 743 19.64 18.46 43.79
CA GLY A 743 20.76 17.54 43.52
C GLY A 743 22.11 17.95 44.12
N LYS A 744 22.32 19.26 44.36
CA LYS A 744 23.48 19.81 45.10
C LYS A 744 23.68 19.20 46.49
N ASN A 745 22.60 18.75 47.14
CA ASN A 745 22.62 18.21 48.50
C ASN A 745 22.59 16.67 48.52
N ILE A 746 22.63 16.02 47.36
CA ILE A 746 22.56 14.56 47.22
C ILE A 746 23.94 14.07 46.80
N VAL A 747 24.67 13.46 47.74
CA VAL A 747 25.98 12.83 47.51
C VAL A 747 25.81 11.53 46.72
N VAL A 748 26.71 11.28 45.77
CA VAL A 748 26.78 10.05 44.98
C VAL A 748 27.44 8.94 45.80
N ASN A 749 26.77 7.80 45.89
CA ASN A 749 27.13 6.65 46.72
C ASN A 749 26.83 5.32 46.00
N SER A 750 27.20 4.20 46.61
CA SER A 750 27.09 2.84 46.09
C SER A 750 25.67 2.47 45.63
N LYS A 751 24.64 3.05 46.26
CA LYS A 751 23.21 2.78 45.99
C LYS A 751 22.62 3.65 44.89
N ASN A 752 23.11 4.88 44.69
CA ASN A 752 22.53 5.85 43.75
C ASN A 752 23.43 6.16 42.53
N ARG A 753 24.67 5.67 42.49
CA ARG A 753 25.63 5.89 41.38
C ARG A 753 25.12 5.53 39.99
N GLN A 754 24.29 4.50 39.87
CA GLN A 754 23.68 4.13 38.59
C GLN A 754 22.73 5.21 38.08
N GLU A 755 21.91 5.77 38.98
CA GLU A 755 20.97 6.84 38.64
C GLU A 755 21.71 8.14 38.32
N TYR A 756 22.77 8.45 39.07
CA TYR A 756 23.66 9.58 38.76
C TYR A 756 24.22 9.49 37.34
N VAL A 757 24.78 8.34 36.95
CA VAL A 757 25.33 8.12 35.60
C VAL A 757 24.24 8.20 34.53
N ASN A 758 23.08 7.57 34.75
CA ASN A 758 21.94 7.62 33.82
C ASN A 758 21.48 9.07 33.57
N LEU A 759 21.35 9.86 34.63
CA LEU A 759 20.93 11.26 34.54
C LEU A 759 21.99 12.16 33.91
N LEU A 760 23.28 11.91 34.19
CA LEU A 760 24.39 12.66 33.58
C LEU A 760 24.44 12.45 32.07
N ILE A 761 24.23 11.22 31.60
CA ILE A 761 24.10 10.87 30.17
C ILE A 761 22.87 11.55 29.57
N ARG A 762 21.71 11.40 30.20
CA ARG A 762 20.44 11.96 29.74
C ARG A 762 20.51 13.48 29.61
N ASP A 763 21.04 14.18 30.62
CA ASP A 763 21.12 15.63 30.60
C ASP A 763 22.06 16.13 29.47
N ARG A 764 23.23 15.52 29.33
CA ARG A 764 24.24 15.96 28.35
C ARG A 764 23.88 15.64 26.91
N PHE A 765 23.35 14.45 26.62
CA PHE A 765 23.13 14.00 25.24
C PHE A 765 21.66 13.98 24.78
N VAL A 766 20.69 14.13 25.69
CA VAL A 766 19.27 14.15 25.33
C VAL A 766 18.66 15.51 25.66
N THR A 767 18.67 15.91 26.94
CA THR A 767 18.03 17.17 27.39
C THR A 767 18.72 18.43 26.87
N SER A 768 20.04 18.39 26.63
CA SER A 768 20.80 19.54 26.12
C SER A 768 20.63 19.77 24.61
N ILE A 769 20.14 18.78 23.84
CA ILE A 769 19.99 18.87 22.38
C ILE A 769 18.57 18.56 21.85
N SER A 770 17.58 18.38 22.74
CA SER A 770 16.25 17.91 22.36
C SER A 770 15.52 18.83 21.37
N GLU A 771 15.71 20.16 21.46
CA GLU A 771 15.10 21.13 20.56
C GLU A 771 15.72 21.06 19.15
N GLN A 772 17.06 20.92 19.09
CA GLN A 772 17.83 20.74 17.85
C GLN A 772 17.46 19.43 17.14
N VAL A 773 17.37 18.33 17.91
CA VAL A 773 16.95 17.02 17.39
C VAL A 773 15.51 17.09 16.88
N ASP A 774 14.56 17.67 17.62
CA ASP A 774 13.15 17.79 17.20
C ASP A 774 13.00 18.61 15.91
N HIS A 775 13.69 19.76 15.79
CA HIS A 775 13.66 20.54 14.55
C HIS A 775 14.25 19.78 13.35
N PHE A 776 15.38 19.08 13.53
CA PHE A 776 15.94 18.21 12.48
C PHE A 776 14.96 17.07 12.11
N SER A 777 14.37 16.43 13.12
CA SER A 777 13.36 15.37 13.02
C SER A 777 12.17 15.81 12.17
N GLN A 778 11.60 17.00 12.46
CA GLN A 778 10.53 17.61 11.67
C GLN A 778 10.97 17.92 10.24
N GLY A 779 12.15 18.51 10.07
CA GLY A 779 12.73 18.84 8.77
C GLY A 779 12.84 17.63 7.85
N PHE A 780 13.39 16.54 8.37
CA PHE A 780 13.47 15.26 7.67
C PHE A 780 12.08 14.70 7.34
N GLY A 781 11.16 14.76 8.31
CA GLY A 781 9.80 14.26 8.16
C GLY A 781 8.97 15.00 7.10
N HIS A 782 9.27 16.26 6.79
CA HIS A 782 8.61 17.00 5.73
C HIS A 782 8.83 16.40 4.33
N ILE A 783 9.94 15.71 4.08
CA ILE A 783 10.30 15.18 2.75
C ILE A 783 9.77 13.75 2.52
N LEU A 784 9.30 13.07 3.57
CA LEU A 784 8.68 11.75 3.45
C LEU A 784 7.25 11.86 2.91
N SER A 785 6.80 10.86 2.16
CA SER A 785 5.41 10.73 1.66
C SER A 785 4.35 10.75 2.76
N ASN A 786 4.76 10.54 4.02
CA ASN A 786 3.95 10.78 5.21
C ASN A 786 4.88 11.10 6.38
N SER A 787 4.81 12.33 6.89
CA SER A 787 5.69 12.81 7.98
C SER A 787 5.63 11.99 9.27
N ARG A 788 4.53 11.24 9.51
CA ARG A 788 4.41 10.32 10.66
C ARG A 788 5.33 9.10 10.56
N LEU A 789 5.83 8.77 9.37
CA LEU A 789 6.79 7.68 9.16
C LEU A 789 8.20 8.06 9.63
N GLN A 790 8.49 9.31 9.95
CA GLN A 790 9.84 9.78 10.23
C GLN A 790 10.53 9.02 11.38
N LYS A 791 9.84 8.77 12.50
CA LYS A 791 10.39 7.92 13.58
C LYS A 791 10.53 6.45 13.13
N PHE A 792 9.58 5.95 12.35
CA PHE A 792 9.60 4.57 11.83
C PHE A 792 10.76 4.33 10.85
N PHE A 793 11.11 5.32 10.03
CA PHE A 793 12.26 5.28 9.12
C PHE A 793 13.56 4.98 9.89
N PHE A 794 13.90 5.77 10.90
CA PHE A 794 15.10 5.53 11.71
C PHE A 794 15.00 4.24 12.54
N GLN A 795 13.80 3.85 12.98
CA GLN A 795 13.60 2.57 13.65
C GLN A 795 13.78 1.37 12.71
N SER A 796 13.51 1.50 11.41
CA SER A 796 13.61 0.42 10.42
C SER A 796 15.04 0.07 9.98
N LEU A 797 15.98 0.99 10.17
CA LEU A 797 17.37 0.88 9.72
C LEU A 797 18.32 0.56 10.89
N GLU A 798 19.43 -0.11 10.61
CA GLU A 798 20.61 -0.13 11.48
C GLU A 798 21.41 1.18 11.29
N LEU A 799 22.34 1.51 12.20
CA LEU A 799 23.13 2.75 12.06
C LEU A 799 23.99 2.66 10.80
N GLU A 800 24.56 1.48 10.59
CA GLU A 800 25.41 1.10 9.47
C GLU A 800 24.66 1.18 8.14
N ASP A 801 23.35 0.87 8.11
CA ASP A 801 22.51 1.05 6.92
C ASP A 801 22.43 2.53 6.52
N LEU A 802 22.20 3.43 7.49
CA LEU A 802 22.12 4.86 7.23
C LEU A 802 23.49 5.43 6.82
N ASP A 803 24.57 4.96 7.46
CA ASP A 803 25.94 5.32 7.09
C ASP A 803 26.22 4.96 5.63
N TRP A 804 25.88 3.73 5.22
CA TRP A 804 26.00 3.28 3.82
C TRP A 804 25.09 4.04 2.85
N MET A 805 23.94 4.53 3.29
CA MET A 805 23.05 5.37 2.46
C MET A 805 23.60 6.79 2.24
N LEU A 806 24.22 7.40 3.26
CA LEU A 806 24.71 8.78 3.22
C LEU A 806 26.18 8.92 2.77
N TYR A 807 27.03 7.98 3.15
CA TYR A 807 28.46 7.97 2.83
C TYR A 807 28.81 7.03 1.68
N GLY A 808 28.02 5.97 1.45
CA GLY A 808 28.33 4.96 0.45
C GLY A 808 29.40 3.97 0.91
N SER A 809 30.18 3.47 -0.04
CA SER A 809 31.24 2.49 0.23
C SER A 809 32.44 3.10 0.97
N GLU A 810 32.85 2.48 2.07
CA GLU A 810 34.11 2.78 2.74
C GLU A 810 35.32 2.14 2.04
N SER A 811 35.10 1.26 1.06
CA SER A 811 36.18 0.58 0.34
C SER A 811 36.97 1.55 -0.54
N PRO A 812 38.30 1.37 -0.69
CA PRO A 812 39.08 2.17 -1.64
C PRO A 812 38.58 1.91 -3.07
N ILE A 813 38.53 2.96 -3.88
CA ILE A 813 38.05 2.90 -5.27
C ILE A 813 38.86 1.85 -6.05
N CYS A 814 38.18 0.78 -6.48
CA CYS A 814 38.76 -0.29 -7.28
C CYS A 814 38.92 0.18 -8.73
N ILE A 815 40.15 0.24 -9.23
CA ILE A 815 40.44 0.75 -10.59
C ILE A 815 39.98 -0.24 -11.65
N GLU A 816 40.07 -1.55 -11.39
CA GLU A 816 39.64 -2.55 -12.36
C GLU A 816 38.10 -2.59 -12.47
N ASP A 817 37.38 -2.32 -11.36
CA ASP A 817 35.93 -2.12 -11.37
C ASP A 817 35.54 -0.82 -12.12
N TRP A 818 36.28 0.27 -11.87
CA TRP A 818 36.11 1.54 -12.60
C TRP A 818 36.28 1.34 -14.11
N LYS A 819 37.35 0.65 -14.51
CA LYS A 819 37.67 0.37 -15.90
C LYS A 819 36.64 -0.55 -16.56
N ALA A 820 36.16 -1.59 -15.87
CA ALA A 820 35.13 -2.48 -16.38
C ALA A 820 33.80 -1.75 -16.64
N HIS A 821 33.47 -0.73 -15.84
CA HIS A 821 32.28 0.09 -16.00
C HIS A 821 32.52 1.37 -16.83
N THR A 822 33.57 1.41 -17.66
CA THR A 822 33.88 2.55 -18.55
C THR A 822 33.83 2.15 -20.02
N GLU A 823 33.00 2.84 -20.81
CA GLU A 823 32.99 2.77 -22.27
C GLU A 823 33.85 3.87 -22.91
N TYR A 824 34.27 3.63 -24.17
CA TYR A 824 35.16 4.51 -24.91
C TYR A 824 34.51 4.93 -26.24
N ASN A 825 34.42 6.23 -26.50
CA ASN A 825 33.81 6.79 -27.71
C ASN A 825 34.83 7.62 -28.48
N GLY A 826 35.17 7.18 -29.70
CA GLY A 826 36.24 7.76 -30.51
C GLY A 826 37.66 7.37 -30.06
N TYR A 827 37.78 6.68 -28.93
CA TYR A 827 38.95 5.89 -28.52
C TYR A 827 38.60 4.40 -28.50
N THR A 828 39.62 3.56 -28.54
CA THR A 828 39.57 2.12 -28.28
C THR A 828 40.40 1.78 -27.04
N GLU A 829 40.13 0.65 -26.39
CA GLU A 829 40.90 0.24 -25.20
C GLU A 829 42.41 0.09 -25.47
N ASN A 830 42.77 -0.23 -26.72
CA ASN A 830 44.15 -0.38 -27.19
C ASN A 830 44.87 0.96 -27.47
N ASP A 831 44.17 2.09 -27.44
CA ASP A 831 44.81 3.39 -27.72
C ASP A 831 45.81 3.76 -26.61
N PRO A 832 46.98 4.33 -26.95
CA PRO A 832 47.99 4.72 -25.98
C PRO A 832 47.44 5.64 -24.88
N GLN A 833 46.54 6.57 -25.22
CA GLN A 833 45.95 7.50 -24.27
C GLN A 833 45.03 6.80 -23.24
N ILE A 834 44.29 5.76 -23.62
CA ILE A 834 43.48 4.98 -22.68
C ILE A 834 44.37 4.14 -21.75
N THR A 835 45.43 3.55 -22.30
CA THR A 835 46.44 2.83 -21.51
C THR A 835 47.11 3.77 -20.50
N TRP A 836 47.59 4.94 -20.94
CA TRP A 836 48.21 5.95 -20.08
C TRP A 836 47.25 6.48 -19.02
N PHE A 837 45.98 6.73 -19.36
CA PHE A 837 44.97 7.17 -18.39
C PHE A 837 44.90 6.21 -17.20
N TRP A 838 44.67 4.92 -17.44
CA TRP A 838 44.52 3.92 -16.38
C TRP A 838 45.82 3.65 -15.61
N GLU A 839 46.98 3.75 -16.26
CA GLU A 839 48.27 3.74 -15.55
C GLU A 839 48.40 4.93 -14.58
N ILE A 840 48.09 6.14 -15.03
CA ILE A 840 48.20 7.37 -14.23
C ILE A 840 47.20 7.32 -13.06
N VAL A 841 45.96 6.88 -13.31
CA VAL A 841 44.94 6.68 -12.25
C VAL A 841 45.39 5.63 -11.22
N ARG A 842 46.16 4.61 -11.64
CA ARG A 842 46.78 3.63 -10.74
C ARG A 842 47.91 4.23 -9.90
N GLU A 843 48.66 5.20 -10.43
CA GLU A 843 49.66 5.98 -9.68
C GLU A 843 49.07 7.04 -8.73
N MET A 844 47.84 7.52 -8.98
CA MET A 844 47.18 8.51 -8.12
C MET A 844 46.94 8.00 -6.68
N SER A 845 47.05 8.91 -5.72
CA SER A 845 46.61 8.69 -4.33
C SER A 845 45.10 8.52 -4.20
N ALA A 846 44.62 7.96 -3.08
CA ALA A 846 43.20 7.74 -2.84
C ALA A 846 42.36 9.04 -2.93
N GLU A 847 42.88 10.16 -2.41
CA GLU A 847 42.18 11.45 -2.50
C GLU A 847 42.20 12.02 -3.92
N GLN A 848 43.30 11.91 -4.67
CA GLN A 848 43.32 12.31 -6.09
C GLN A 848 42.31 11.51 -6.93
N ARG A 849 42.14 10.20 -6.66
CA ARG A 849 41.11 9.38 -7.31
C ARG A 849 39.69 9.85 -6.98
N LYS A 850 39.41 10.26 -5.73
CA LYS A 850 38.12 10.86 -5.36
C LYS A 850 37.89 12.21 -6.03
N VAL A 851 38.92 13.06 -6.15
CA VAL A 851 38.80 14.34 -6.88
C VAL A 851 38.57 14.09 -8.38
N LEU A 852 39.24 13.12 -8.99
CA LEU A 852 38.99 12.73 -10.39
C LEU A 852 37.55 12.20 -10.58
N LEU A 853 37.07 11.36 -9.65
CA LEU A 853 35.71 10.85 -9.66
C LEU A 853 34.69 11.99 -9.53
N PHE A 854 34.91 12.93 -8.61
CA PHE A 854 34.05 14.10 -8.43
C PHE A 854 34.04 14.99 -9.68
N PHE A 855 35.22 15.25 -10.27
CA PHE A 855 35.34 15.98 -11.53
C PHE A 855 34.55 15.32 -12.68
N TRP A 856 34.56 13.98 -12.77
CA TRP A 856 33.87 13.23 -13.83
C TRP A 856 32.36 13.06 -13.57
N THR A 857 31.92 12.96 -12.32
CA THR A 857 30.56 12.49 -11.98
C THR A 857 29.76 13.37 -11.02
N SER A 858 30.38 14.39 -10.42
CA SER A 858 29.90 15.12 -9.24
C SER A 858 29.65 14.24 -8.00
N LEU A 859 30.28 13.06 -7.91
CA LEU A 859 30.24 12.17 -6.74
C LEU A 859 31.65 11.99 -6.17
N LYS A 860 31.84 12.27 -4.87
CA LYS A 860 33.13 12.05 -4.16
C LYS A 860 33.19 10.67 -3.50
N HIS A 861 32.04 10.03 -3.35
CA HIS A 861 31.83 8.71 -2.76
C HIS A 861 30.96 7.86 -3.68
N LEU A 862 31.24 6.57 -3.77
CA LEU A 862 30.46 5.61 -4.57
C LEU A 862 29.37 4.95 -3.71
N PRO A 863 28.25 4.51 -4.31
CA PRO A 863 27.33 3.56 -3.67
C PRO A 863 28.04 2.30 -3.15
N VAL A 864 27.41 1.58 -2.23
CA VAL A 864 27.93 0.30 -1.69
C VAL A 864 28.17 -0.72 -2.81
N GLU A 865 27.38 -0.65 -3.87
CA GLU A 865 27.47 -1.49 -5.05
C GLU A 865 28.73 -1.28 -5.88
N GLY A 866 29.47 -0.18 -5.70
CA GLY A 866 30.56 0.23 -6.59
C GLY A 866 30.04 0.94 -7.85
N PHE A 867 30.74 0.83 -8.96
CA PHE A 867 30.40 1.56 -10.19
C PHE A 867 29.08 1.12 -10.83
N ARG A 868 28.69 -0.16 -10.69
CA ARG A 868 27.36 -0.67 -11.09
C ARG A 868 26.17 -0.02 -10.38
N GLY A 869 26.41 0.68 -9.25
CA GLY A 869 25.38 1.41 -8.50
C GLY A 869 25.11 2.81 -9.04
N LEU A 870 25.87 3.29 -10.03
CA LEU A 870 25.66 4.58 -10.66
C LEU A 870 24.44 4.55 -11.58
N ALA A 871 23.80 5.71 -11.77
CA ALA A 871 22.62 5.85 -12.63
C ALA A 871 22.92 5.66 -14.14
N SER A 872 24.18 5.65 -14.53
CA SER A 872 24.64 5.41 -15.90
C SER A 872 26.06 4.87 -15.88
N GLN A 873 26.47 4.21 -16.96
CA GLN A 873 27.84 3.77 -17.19
C GLN A 873 28.75 5.00 -17.38
N LEU A 874 30.05 4.83 -17.18
CA LEU A 874 31.02 5.90 -17.37
C LEU A 874 31.50 5.95 -18.81
N TYR A 875 31.72 7.15 -19.34
CA TYR A 875 32.13 7.34 -20.73
C TYR A 875 33.40 8.18 -20.86
N ILE A 876 34.36 7.71 -21.66
CA ILE A 876 35.53 8.48 -22.09
C ILE A 876 35.40 8.83 -23.57
N TYR A 877 35.30 10.12 -23.87
CA TYR A 877 35.16 10.66 -25.23
C TYR A 877 36.46 11.29 -25.72
N LYS A 878 36.81 11.00 -26.98
CA LYS A 878 37.87 11.69 -27.69
C LYS A 878 37.44 13.09 -28.09
N SER A 879 38.10 14.11 -27.53
CA SER A 879 37.89 15.50 -27.93
C SER A 879 38.60 15.80 -29.24
N SER A 880 37.98 16.63 -30.09
CA SER A 880 38.57 17.24 -31.29
C SER A 880 39.35 18.53 -30.98
N GLU A 881 39.36 18.98 -29.72
CA GLU A 881 40.11 20.17 -29.30
C GLU A 881 41.64 19.98 -29.36
N PRO A 882 42.43 21.07 -29.38
CA PRO A 882 43.89 20.99 -29.35
C PRO A 882 44.42 20.27 -28.10
N HIS A 883 45.55 19.57 -28.23
CA HIS A 883 46.22 18.85 -27.13
C HIS A 883 46.70 19.73 -25.96
N GLU A 884 46.55 21.05 -26.06
CA GLU A 884 46.85 22.01 -24.99
C GLU A 884 45.69 22.20 -24.01
N ARG A 885 44.48 21.78 -24.37
CA ARG A 885 43.31 21.79 -23.47
C ARG A 885 43.47 20.81 -22.31
N LEU A 886 42.92 21.20 -21.16
CA LEU A 886 42.70 20.29 -20.04
C LEU A 886 41.58 19.29 -20.40
N PRO A 887 41.48 18.14 -19.70
CA PRO A 887 40.29 17.31 -19.73
C PRO A 887 39.08 18.14 -19.31
N SER A 888 37.93 17.88 -19.92
CA SER A 888 36.63 18.47 -19.56
C SER A 888 35.66 17.35 -19.18
N SER A 889 34.64 17.68 -18.40
CA SER A 889 33.62 16.70 -17.98
C SER A 889 32.21 17.23 -18.24
N HIS A 890 31.29 16.31 -18.50
CA HIS A 890 29.85 16.57 -18.52
C HIS A 890 29.22 15.62 -17.50
N THR A 891 29.22 16.04 -16.24
CA THR A 891 28.84 15.20 -15.10
C THR A 891 27.38 14.74 -15.15
N CYS A 892 26.48 15.53 -15.76
CA CYS A 892 25.11 15.13 -16.07
C CYS A 892 25.02 13.83 -16.90
N PHE A 893 26.02 13.55 -17.74
CA PHE A 893 26.07 12.40 -18.65
C PHE A 893 27.23 11.44 -18.33
N TYR A 894 27.82 11.52 -17.13
CA TYR A 894 28.93 10.66 -16.69
C TYR A 894 30.09 10.59 -17.71
N ARG A 895 30.36 11.71 -18.39
CA ARG A 895 31.30 11.79 -19.52
C ARG A 895 32.56 12.56 -19.15
N LEU A 896 33.72 11.98 -19.46
CA LEU A 896 35.03 12.61 -19.43
C LEU A 896 35.54 12.77 -20.87
N CYS A 897 35.94 13.98 -21.24
CA CYS A 897 36.43 14.32 -22.57
C CYS A 897 37.90 14.72 -22.47
N PHE A 898 38.77 14.17 -23.33
CA PHE A 898 40.14 14.70 -23.47
C PHE A 898 40.68 14.54 -24.90
N PRO A 899 41.54 15.48 -25.36
CA PRO A 899 42.19 15.40 -26.66
C PRO A 899 43.28 14.31 -26.67
N PRO A 900 43.72 13.84 -27.85
CA PRO A 900 44.77 12.84 -27.97
C PRO A 900 46.13 13.42 -27.58
N TYR A 901 46.45 13.41 -26.29
CA TYR A 901 47.72 13.92 -25.76
C TYR A 901 48.92 13.21 -26.42
N PRO A 902 50.03 13.92 -26.70
CA PRO A 902 51.17 13.39 -27.43
C PRO A 902 52.08 12.47 -26.60
N SER A 903 51.96 12.48 -25.26
CA SER A 903 52.73 11.61 -24.38
C SER A 903 52.04 11.39 -23.03
N ARG A 904 52.38 10.28 -22.37
CA ARG A 904 52.00 9.96 -20.98
C ARG A 904 52.34 11.10 -20.01
N ALA A 905 53.52 11.70 -20.14
CA ALA A 905 53.97 12.76 -19.24
C ALA A 905 53.11 14.04 -19.35
N GLU A 906 52.72 14.40 -20.58
CA GLU A 906 51.80 15.53 -20.79
C GLU A 906 50.40 15.19 -20.26
N MET A 907 49.88 14.00 -20.53
CA MET A 907 48.60 13.54 -19.98
C MET A 907 48.59 13.55 -18.44
N GLN A 908 49.65 13.07 -17.80
CA GLN A 908 49.83 13.07 -16.35
C GLN A 908 49.86 14.49 -15.79
N LYS A 909 50.57 15.41 -16.44
CA LYS A 909 50.58 16.83 -16.07
C LYS A 909 49.18 17.45 -16.14
N ARG A 910 48.38 17.11 -17.16
CA ARG A 910 47.01 17.63 -17.35
C ARG A 910 46.02 17.03 -16.32
N LEU A 911 46.11 15.73 -16.07
CA LEU A 911 45.33 15.06 -15.02
C LEU A 911 45.69 15.56 -13.61
N ASN A 912 46.96 15.88 -13.36
CA ASN A 912 47.43 16.49 -12.11
C ASN A 912 46.95 17.93 -11.89
N VAL A 913 46.36 18.60 -12.90
CA VAL A 913 45.69 19.90 -12.71
C VAL A 913 44.25 19.69 -12.28
N VAL A 914 43.47 18.89 -13.02
CA VAL A 914 42.04 18.64 -12.70
C VAL A 914 41.83 17.82 -11.41
N THR A 915 42.86 17.14 -10.91
CA THR A 915 42.83 16.45 -9.60
C THR A 915 43.27 17.29 -8.42
N GLN A 916 43.50 18.60 -8.61
CA GLN A 916 43.66 19.55 -7.49
C GLN A 916 42.28 19.93 -6.97
N GLU A 917 42.09 19.88 -5.64
CA GLU A 917 40.76 20.01 -5.02
C GLU A 917 40.04 21.32 -5.38
N HIS A 918 40.77 22.42 -5.54
CA HIS A 918 40.22 23.72 -5.93
C HIS A 918 39.89 23.86 -7.43
N VAL A 919 40.29 22.89 -8.28
CA VAL A 919 39.97 22.84 -9.71
C VAL A 919 38.88 21.78 -9.96
N GLY A 920 39.05 20.59 -9.40
CA GLY A 920 38.11 19.48 -9.54
C GLY A 920 36.73 19.73 -8.90
N CYS A 921 36.63 20.72 -8.00
CA CYS A 921 35.38 21.13 -7.34
C CYS A 921 34.87 22.52 -7.77
N SER A 922 35.32 23.05 -8.91
CA SER A 922 34.80 24.31 -9.49
C SER A 922 34.52 24.14 -10.98
N PHE A 923 33.25 24.18 -11.39
CA PHE A 923 32.88 24.05 -12.80
C PHE A 923 33.14 25.35 -13.58
N GLY A 924 34.38 25.51 -14.05
CA GLY A 924 34.69 26.44 -15.15
C GLY A 924 35.10 27.87 -14.78
N THR A 925 35.55 28.14 -13.55
CA THR A 925 36.05 29.49 -13.16
C THR A 925 37.51 29.79 -13.59
N TRP A 926 38.06 29.08 -14.57
CA TRP A 926 39.47 29.18 -15.01
C TRP A 926 39.66 28.96 -16.52
#